data_AF-A0A916HLK0-F1
#
_entry.id   AF-A0A916HLK0-F1
#
_cell.length_a   1.000
_cell.length_b   1.000
_cell.length_c   1.000
_cell.angle_alpha   90.00
_cell.angle_beta   90.00
_cell.angle_gamma   90.00
#
_symmetry.space_group_name_H-M   'P 1'
#
loop_
_entity.id
_entity.type
_entity.pdbx_description
1 polymer ?
#
loop_
_entity_poly.entity_id
_entity_poly.type
_entity_poly.pdbx_seq_one_letter_code
_entity_poly.pdbx_strand_id
1 'polypeptide(L)'
;MKTLTKISALLVVIFAYHFLQAQQMVSEHWQDNQGSQAFFQKSVVRTDASGNTHIAGATLNQNGNYDLYLAKYNASGVLLWDVVYAGAGGWHDAATDLRVDASGNVYVTGSVFTSSNDSNDVVTLKYNASGVLQWDEIYNGSSSLNDGGTSLQLDASGNVYVSAFTQDANNGSDFLLLKYNNSGSLLLNQQFDLNNVHDVPVSLMVTSTRLAIAGATQVGVTDWDYLYVAYHPVNGSYISHSTSTGGTAGFDKVHDLQTDASGNFYLTGTVFNASTGYDILTVKLDDNLNVIWSANYNSTSTMNDVGNALAVDNAGNVIVTGFSETSTEGTNYVTIQYNSSSTQQWVKTFNGEGNAADTARAIAIDANDNVFITGSSFNGSTEDFYTAKYKSNGTELWGIAFNGIYNGSDRAFDIALDSLGGVLVSGQSQTQTGFEYATVRYEEYTNTYIPVLDSNDMPIYNDRELIVMFDSAVVNKAEVNRIHKRFGLLEEFVDTTTINLVNAKLGLDLSRAKTIKVFDWMTTADSLSITRLGDTIKIPPFWATFVVKLPTGLDVMETADSLNTLRPTVYLAEPNYIGFLTSLPNDPEFTGGNQASLHPTQQYSNAHINMDSAWDISTGNSYIKVGVFDTGINWAHDDFSTDGSNTWNGSKIKGGWDFYNNLPINNFMGNDHIGHGTKVAGVLGALRNNSKNVAGISGGNGGGSNDFGTELHNMRISENNSYNIYMNSAINAIVTGATNSNGYGLHIMNHSWSSTNSSGMLKFAVHFANLNHVSFVASSGNKKEYILHVQQLYPASYFDDWVMKVGASDTAGVKAGFSVYANSLDFIAPGVTEVVKTLAHNSLNGSVVFDGTSAAAPHVSGVASLMLSRHNTQQGYANNLAPEDVENILEKYAYDKYTPGYDAFSGWGRINAGKALHMINMPNYEVKHVASVQSISNPSLVQQACTVMVPNDYYMQGVPPGMYIADVYKVTVTVSHNIGNASIFNAWVRNSSSSLWANSIILNPWSDITLESYNNSSATLSAYIYFVWWDVLQQNFYLKWLPKTPGDAAKWAYSLHLSHVPQGEEDKESDNRISVFPNPANTVLNIQLNGTTSGSKQIELSSLEGKILLTAFTKENTSVLDIADLAKGLYVLKVKTEDDTFVRKIIKQ
;
A
#
# COMPACT_ATOMS: atom_id res chain seq x y z
N MET A 1 18.33 14.98 42.73
CA MET A 1 17.61 13.69 42.74
C MET A 1 16.11 13.79 42.45
N LYS A 2 15.37 14.79 42.94
CA LYS A 2 13.93 14.98 42.59
C LYS A 2 13.65 15.59 41.20
N THR A 3 14.67 16.16 40.55
CA THR A 3 14.58 16.71 39.18
C THR A 3 14.93 15.68 38.09
N LEU A 4 15.79 14.70 38.38
CA LEU A 4 16.09 13.61 37.43
C LEU A 4 14.90 12.63 37.29
N THR A 5 14.15 12.37 38.37
CA THR A 5 12.96 11.51 38.32
C THR A 5 11.80 12.11 37.52
N LYS A 6 11.72 13.45 37.42
CA LYS A 6 10.71 14.11 36.57
C LYS A 6 11.07 14.11 35.09
N ILE A 7 12.36 14.13 34.73
CA ILE A 7 12.81 14.08 33.33
C ILE A 7 12.74 12.65 32.79
N SER A 8 13.03 11.63 33.60
CA SER A 8 12.81 10.22 33.23
C SER A 8 11.32 9.89 33.07
N ALA A 9 10.45 10.44 33.91
CA ALA A 9 9.00 10.29 33.76
C ALA A 9 8.46 11.05 32.53
N LEU A 10 9.03 12.21 32.19
CA LEU A 10 8.61 12.98 31.01
C LEU A 10 9.12 12.34 29.70
N LEU A 11 10.32 11.75 29.68
CA LEU A 11 10.80 11.00 28.50
C LEU A 11 10.06 9.68 28.29
N VAL A 12 9.68 8.97 29.37
CA VAL A 12 8.86 7.75 29.29
C VAL A 12 7.42 8.09 28.85
N VAL A 13 6.89 9.26 29.25
CA VAL A 13 5.57 9.74 28.80
C VAL A 13 5.60 10.23 27.34
N ILE A 14 6.70 10.82 26.86
CA ILE A 14 6.83 11.25 25.45
C ILE A 14 7.05 10.06 24.49
N PHE A 15 7.72 8.99 24.95
CA PHE A 15 7.83 7.73 24.18
C PHE A 15 6.54 6.89 24.21
N ALA A 16 5.78 6.89 25.31
CA ALA A 16 4.50 6.18 25.39
C ALA A 16 3.38 6.83 24.54
N TYR A 17 3.50 8.12 24.18
CA TYR A 17 2.47 8.83 23.41
C TYR A 17 2.51 8.57 21.89
N HIS A 18 3.50 7.83 21.36
CA HIS A 18 3.65 7.62 19.91
C HIS A 18 3.15 6.25 19.38
N PHE A 19 2.56 5.38 20.21
CA PHE A 19 2.24 4.01 19.78
C PHE A 19 0.79 3.54 19.95
N LEU A 20 -0.16 4.37 20.40
CA LEU A 20 -1.57 4.04 20.25
C LEU A 20 -2.10 4.65 18.95
N GLN A 21 -1.72 4.03 17.83
CA GLN A 21 -2.42 4.25 16.57
C GLN A 21 -3.72 3.45 16.59
N ALA A 22 -4.82 4.11 16.26
CA ALA A 22 -6.12 3.48 16.25
C ALA A 22 -6.88 3.89 15.00
N GLN A 23 -7.58 2.93 14.40
CA GLN A 23 -8.49 3.15 13.29
C GLN A 23 -9.92 3.13 13.81
N GLN A 24 -10.65 4.22 13.63
CA GLN A 24 -12.09 4.25 13.87
C GLN A 24 -12.79 3.61 12.67
N MET A 25 -13.62 2.61 12.94
CA MET A 25 -14.39 1.89 11.94
C MET A 25 -15.87 1.96 12.28
N VAL A 26 -16.71 1.99 11.25
CA VAL A 26 -18.16 1.84 11.35
C VAL A 26 -18.59 0.67 10.48
N SER A 27 -19.51 -0.14 10.99
CA SER A 27 -20.05 -1.31 10.32
C SER A 27 -21.54 -1.41 10.52
N GLU A 28 -22.24 -1.87 9.49
CA GLU A 28 -23.55 -2.50 9.65
C GLU A 28 -23.42 -3.70 10.60
N HIS A 29 -24.26 -3.76 11.62
CA HIS A 29 -24.31 -4.87 12.57
C HIS A 29 -25.39 -5.86 12.16
N TRP A 30 -26.64 -5.41 12.15
CA TRP A 30 -27.81 -6.17 11.69
C TRP A 30 -28.72 -5.27 10.85
N GLN A 31 -29.49 -5.93 9.98
CA GLN A 31 -30.59 -5.35 9.24
C GLN A 31 -31.79 -6.29 9.35
N ASP A 32 -33.00 -5.75 9.33
CA ASP A 32 -34.23 -6.55 9.29
C ASP A 32 -35.30 -5.83 8.46
N ASN A 33 -36.03 -6.63 7.69
CA ASN A 33 -37.08 -6.16 6.80
C ASN A 33 -38.39 -6.90 7.07
N GLN A 34 -39.26 -6.34 7.92
CA GLN A 34 -40.55 -6.95 8.30
C GLN A 34 -41.71 -5.99 8.06
N GLY A 35 -42.73 -6.48 7.38
CA GLY A 35 -43.91 -5.70 7.00
C GLY A 35 -43.80 -5.14 5.57
N SER A 36 -44.84 -5.39 4.78
CA SER A 36 -44.95 -4.89 3.40
C SER A 36 -45.40 -3.43 3.37
N GLN A 37 -44.84 -2.65 2.45
CA GLN A 37 -45.17 -1.25 2.19
C GLN A 37 -45.36 -1.00 0.68
N ALA A 38 -46.03 0.09 0.31
CA ALA A 38 -46.07 0.54 -1.08
C ALA A 38 -45.77 2.04 -1.24
N PHE A 39 -46.60 2.89 -0.64
CA PHE A 39 -46.60 4.35 -0.79
C PHE A 39 -46.49 5.09 0.55
N PHE A 40 -46.60 4.40 1.69
CA PHE A 40 -46.52 5.04 3.00
C PHE A 40 -45.06 5.35 3.36
N GLN A 41 -44.65 6.62 3.22
CA GLN A 41 -43.27 7.07 3.37
C GLN A 41 -42.98 7.65 4.76
N LYS A 42 -43.30 6.90 5.82
CA LYS A 42 -42.99 7.29 7.20
C LYS A 42 -42.70 6.06 8.06
N SER A 43 -41.72 6.22 8.94
CA SER A 43 -41.40 5.28 10.01
C SER A 43 -40.86 6.07 11.19
N VAL A 44 -41.07 5.59 12.40
CA VAL A 44 -40.50 6.18 13.61
C VAL A 44 -39.73 5.11 14.36
N VAL A 45 -38.54 5.43 14.86
CA VAL A 45 -37.68 4.51 15.62
C VAL A 45 -37.30 5.08 16.98
N ARG A 46 -37.42 4.28 18.05
CA ARG A 46 -36.96 4.66 19.40
C ARG A 46 -36.26 3.49 20.09
N THR A 47 -35.37 3.81 21.01
CA THR A 47 -34.63 2.84 21.81
C THR A 47 -35.09 2.89 23.26
N ASP A 48 -35.08 1.74 23.94
CA ASP A 48 -35.26 1.68 25.39
C ASP A 48 -33.91 1.65 26.12
N ALA A 49 -33.95 1.78 27.46
CA ALA A 49 -32.73 1.79 28.28
C ALA A 49 -31.90 0.49 28.19
N SER A 50 -32.49 -0.61 27.73
CA SER A 50 -31.81 -1.89 27.52
C SER A 50 -31.17 -2.01 26.13
N GLY A 51 -31.32 -0.98 25.28
CA GLY A 51 -30.86 -0.99 23.90
C GLY A 51 -31.78 -1.76 22.94
N ASN A 52 -33.02 -2.03 23.33
CA ASN A 52 -33.99 -2.61 22.40
C ASN A 52 -34.55 -1.54 21.46
N THR A 53 -34.72 -1.90 20.20
CA THR A 53 -35.25 -1.01 19.15
C THR A 53 -36.75 -1.22 18.98
N HIS A 54 -37.51 -0.14 18.89
CA HIS A 54 -38.95 -0.13 18.64
C HIS A 54 -39.23 0.69 17.39
N ILE A 55 -39.97 0.11 16.45
CA ILE A 55 -40.36 0.78 15.21
C ILE A 55 -41.88 0.87 15.12
N ALA A 56 -42.40 1.98 14.60
CA ALA A 56 -43.83 2.13 14.30
C ALA A 56 -44.06 2.75 12.92
N GLY A 57 -45.16 2.33 12.29
CA GLY A 57 -45.71 2.93 11.07
C GLY A 57 -46.93 2.17 10.57
N ALA A 58 -46.91 1.65 9.34
CA ALA A 58 -48.01 0.93 8.70
C ALA A 58 -47.53 -0.19 7.75
N THR A 59 -48.30 -1.29 7.67
CA THR A 59 -48.04 -2.42 6.77
C THR A 59 -49.27 -2.80 5.95
N LEU A 60 -49.10 -3.38 4.76
CA LEU A 60 -50.20 -3.80 3.89
C LEU A 60 -50.87 -5.09 4.37
N ASN A 61 -52.20 -5.07 4.45
CA ASN A 61 -53.02 -6.25 4.65
C ASN A 61 -53.38 -6.97 3.33
N GLN A 62 -54.09 -8.09 3.42
CA GLN A 62 -54.43 -8.92 2.25
C GLN A 62 -55.30 -8.22 1.19
N ASN A 63 -55.97 -7.13 1.56
CA ASN A 63 -56.81 -6.33 0.66
C ASN A 63 -56.05 -5.15 0.03
N GLY A 64 -54.78 -4.95 0.39
CA GLY A 64 -53.97 -3.81 -0.06
C GLY A 64 -54.21 -2.52 0.72
N ASN A 65 -54.91 -2.58 1.86
CA ASN A 65 -55.06 -1.46 2.78
C ASN A 65 -53.92 -1.46 3.82
N TYR A 66 -53.68 -0.32 4.46
CA TYR A 66 -52.62 -0.18 5.46
C TYR A 66 -53.19 -0.47 6.84
N ASP A 67 -52.49 -1.24 7.66
CA ASP A 67 -52.79 -1.42 9.08
C ASP A 67 -51.59 -0.91 9.89
N LEU A 68 -51.80 -0.37 11.09
CA LEU A 68 -50.73 0.16 11.92
C LEU A 68 -49.79 -0.97 12.33
N TYR A 69 -48.48 -0.78 12.14
CA TYR A 69 -47.45 -1.78 12.45
C TYR A 69 -46.54 -1.32 13.58
N LEU A 70 -46.20 -2.23 14.50
CA LEU A 70 -45.24 -2.01 15.57
C LEU A 70 -44.36 -3.26 15.73
N ALA A 71 -43.05 -3.08 15.81
CA ALA A 71 -42.11 -4.18 16.09
C ALA A 71 -41.07 -3.79 17.13
N LYS A 72 -40.60 -4.79 17.89
CA LYS A 72 -39.54 -4.67 18.88
C LYS A 72 -38.42 -5.68 18.60
N TYR A 73 -37.18 -5.18 18.61
CA TYR A 73 -35.97 -5.97 18.45
C TYR A 73 -35.08 -5.82 19.66
N ASN A 74 -34.30 -6.85 20.00
CA ASN A 74 -33.21 -6.70 20.95
C ASN A 74 -32.01 -5.99 20.32
N ALA A 75 -30.99 -5.65 21.13
CA ALA A 75 -29.78 -4.97 20.65
C ALA A 75 -29.01 -5.73 19.56
N SER A 76 -29.16 -7.06 19.49
CA SER A 76 -28.55 -7.93 18.48
C SER A 76 -29.39 -8.09 17.21
N GLY A 77 -30.55 -7.42 17.10
CA GLY A 77 -31.41 -7.45 15.91
C GLY A 77 -32.38 -8.62 15.87
N VAL A 78 -32.52 -9.39 16.96
CA VAL A 78 -33.52 -10.45 17.03
C VAL A 78 -34.87 -9.83 17.32
N LEU A 79 -35.86 -10.09 16.44
CA LEU A 79 -37.25 -9.72 16.66
C LEU A 79 -37.79 -10.40 17.93
N LEU A 80 -38.22 -9.59 18.89
CA LEU A 80 -38.80 -10.06 20.16
C LEU A 80 -40.32 -10.23 20.03
N TRP A 81 -40.98 -9.28 19.39
CA TRP A 81 -42.39 -9.33 19.04
C TRP A 81 -42.72 -8.26 18.00
N ASP A 82 -43.75 -8.49 17.21
CA ASP A 82 -44.42 -7.51 16.37
C ASP A 82 -45.94 -7.63 16.48
N VAL A 83 -46.64 -6.54 16.21
CA VAL A 83 -48.09 -6.45 16.26
C VAL A 83 -48.61 -5.60 15.10
N VAL A 84 -49.76 -6.01 14.57
CA VAL A 84 -50.55 -5.25 13.60
C VAL A 84 -51.84 -4.82 14.29
N TYR A 85 -52.16 -3.54 14.24
CA TYR A 85 -53.42 -2.98 14.74
C TYR A 85 -54.25 -2.49 13.55
N ALA A 86 -55.41 -3.11 13.37
CA ALA A 86 -56.38 -2.76 12.34
C ALA A 86 -57.64 -2.16 12.98
N GLY A 87 -58.05 -1.00 12.50
CA GLY A 87 -59.29 -0.35 12.87
C GLY A 87 -60.51 -1.17 12.46
N ALA A 88 -61.63 -0.96 13.17
CA ALA A 88 -62.88 -1.64 12.88
C ALA A 88 -63.44 -1.35 11.46
N GLY A 89 -62.98 -0.27 10.81
CA GLY A 89 -63.33 0.09 9.44
C GLY A 89 -62.60 -0.72 8.36
N GLY A 90 -61.45 -1.33 8.67
CA GLY A 90 -60.66 -2.16 7.73
C GLY A 90 -60.03 -1.41 6.55
N TRP A 91 -59.84 -0.10 6.68
CA TRP A 91 -59.22 0.79 5.69
C TRP A 91 -57.77 1.12 6.08
N HIS A 92 -57.29 2.36 5.87
CA HIS A 92 -55.88 2.70 6.07
C HIS A 92 -55.62 3.24 7.48
N ASP A 93 -54.90 2.47 8.30
CA ASP A 93 -54.45 2.83 9.63
C ASP A 93 -52.92 2.98 9.65
N ALA A 94 -52.41 3.98 10.36
CA ALA A 94 -50.98 4.25 10.37
C ALA A 94 -50.51 4.97 11.65
N ALA A 95 -49.35 4.57 12.17
CA ALA A 95 -48.67 5.31 13.24
C ALA A 95 -47.92 6.52 12.70
N THR A 96 -47.95 7.61 13.47
CA THR A 96 -47.24 8.86 13.16
C THR A 96 -46.14 9.19 14.16
N ASP A 97 -46.24 8.70 15.40
CA ASP A 97 -45.23 8.88 16.46
C ASP A 97 -45.30 7.75 17.51
N LEU A 98 -44.19 7.50 18.21
CA LEU A 98 -44.09 6.49 19.27
C LEU A 98 -43.20 6.96 20.44
N ARG A 99 -43.52 6.56 21.68
CA ARG A 99 -42.69 6.74 22.88
C ARG A 99 -42.61 5.47 23.69
N VAL A 100 -41.50 5.29 24.40
CA VAL A 100 -41.27 4.14 25.29
C VAL A 100 -41.02 4.68 26.70
N ASP A 101 -41.73 4.16 27.69
CA ASP A 101 -41.50 4.54 29.09
C ASP A 101 -40.33 3.75 29.71
N ALA A 102 -39.91 4.15 30.92
CA ALA A 102 -38.80 3.51 31.62
C ALA A 102 -39.05 2.03 31.98
N SER A 103 -40.30 1.55 31.93
CA SER A 103 -40.66 0.15 32.13
C SER A 103 -40.69 -0.66 30.83
N GLY A 104 -40.42 -0.01 29.69
CA GLY A 104 -40.45 -0.61 28.36
C GLY A 104 -41.85 -0.70 27.75
N ASN A 105 -42.87 -0.03 28.32
CA ASN A 105 -44.19 0.03 27.68
C ASN A 105 -44.14 1.01 26.50
N VAL A 106 -44.87 0.69 25.44
CA VAL A 106 -44.85 1.40 24.17
C VAL A 106 -46.16 2.13 23.98
N TYR A 107 -46.09 3.41 23.64
CA TYR A 107 -47.22 4.29 23.38
C TYR A 107 -47.12 4.79 21.95
N VAL A 108 -48.21 4.70 21.20
CA VAL A 108 -48.25 5.04 19.76
C VAL A 108 -49.45 5.92 19.50
N THR A 109 -49.30 6.89 18.61
CA THR A 109 -50.43 7.68 18.08
C THR A 109 -50.44 7.66 16.56
N GLY A 110 -51.58 8.01 15.96
CA GLY A 110 -51.75 7.96 14.52
C GLY A 110 -53.20 8.19 14.09
N SER A 111 -53.54 7.62 12.95
CA SER A 111 -54.88 7.65 12.38
C SER A 111 -55.43 6.25 12.19
N VAL A 112 -56.74 6.09 12.40
CA VAL A 112 -57.48 4.82 12.24
C VAL A 112 -58.82 5.06 11.56
N PHE A 113 -59.36 4.07 10.84
CA PHE A 113 -60.77 4.08 10.42
C PHE A 113 -61.63 3.22 11.35
N THR A 114 -62.68 3.80 11.91
CA THR A 114 -63.61 3.10 12.81
C THR A 114 -64.79 2.44 12.07
N SER A 115 -65.12 2.90 10.86
CA SER A 115 -66.14 2.26 10.01
C SER A 115 -65.84 2.43 8.51
N SER A 116 -66.49 1.63 7.66
CA SER A 116 -66.25 1.67 6.20
C SER A 116 -66.80 2.91 5.50
N ASN A 117 -67.55 3.76 6.21
CA ASN A 117 -68.13 5.01 5.72
C ASN A 117 -67.61 6.21 6.53
N ASP A 118 -66.62 6.00 7.39
CA ASP A 118 -66.02 7.03 8.24
C ASP A 118 -64.85 7.72 7.56
N SER A 119 -64.50 8.87 8.13
CA SER A 119 -63.20 9.51 7.96
C SER A 119 -62.18 8.93 8.94
N ASN A 120 -60.91 9.34 8.80
CA ASN A 120 -59.87 8.95 9.75
C ASN A 120 -60.19 9.54 11.14
N ASP A 121 -59.95 8.79 12.21
CA ASP A 121 -60.03 9.21 13.60
C ASP A 121 -58.63 9.18 14.25
N VAL A 122 -58.42 9.93 15.34
CA VAL A 122 -57.17 9.83 16.12
C VAL A 122 -57.16 8.51 16.90
N VAL A 123 -56.07 7.75 16.80
CA VAL A 123 -55.84 6.59 17.67
C VAL A 123 -54.65 6.82 18.60
N THR A 124 -54.79 6.41 19.85
CA THR A 124 -53.69 6.34 20.83
C THR A 124 -53.67 4.96 21.46
N LEU A 125 -52.55 4.25 21.33
CA LEU A 125 -52.39 2.87 21.76
C LEU A 125 -51.37 2.79 22.90
N LYS A 126 -51.55 1.83 23.80
CA LYS A 126 -50.53 1.41 24.76
C LYS A 126 -50.33 -0.10 24.72
N TYR A 127 -49.08 -0.53 24.56
CA TYR A 127 -48.64 -1.90 24.71
C TYR A 127 -47.70 -2.03 25.90
N ASN A 128 -47.73 -3.17 26.59
CA ASN A 128 -46.70 -3.47 27.59
C ASN A 128 -45.39 -3.92 26.93
N ALA A 129 -44.33 -4.07 27.74
CA ALA A 129 -43.00 -4.47 27.24
C ALA A 129 -42.94 -5.81 26.48
N SER A 130 -43.95 -6.66 26.64
CA SER A 130 -44.10 -7.96 25.96
C SER A 130 -45.01 -7.91 24.73
N GLY A 131 -45.43 -6.72 24.28
CA GLY A 131 -46.25 -6.56 23.08
C GLY A 131 -47.74 -6.83 23.29
N VAL A 132 -48.24 -6.83 24.53
CA VAL A 132 -49.68 -7.01 24.82
C VAL A 132 -50.38 -5.65 24.92
N LEU A 133 -51.39 -5.43 24.09
CA LEU A 133 -52.24 -4.23 24.11
C LEU A 133 -52.88 -4.06 25.50
N GLN A 134 -52.78 -2.86 26.07
CA GLN A 134 -53.34 -2.49 27.37
C GLN A 134 -54.62 -1.66 27.20
N TRP A 135 -54.61 -0.72 26.25
CA TRP A 135 -55.77 0.07 25.85
C TRP A 135 -55.53 0.70 24.47
N ASP A 136 -56.62 0.97 23.76
CA ASP A 136 -56.70 1.64 22.47
C ASP A 136 -57.78 2.71 22.49
N GLU A 137 -57.38 3.96 22.67
CA GLU A 137 -58.31 5.08 22.75
C GLU A 137 -58.44 5.76 21.40
N ILE A 138 -59.66 5.81 20.89
CA ILE A 138 -60.00 6.45 19.63
C ILE A 138 -60.76 7.74 19.92
N TYR A 139 -60.28 8.86 19.39
CA TYR A 139 -60.96 10.15 19.47
C TYR A 139 -61.50 10.54 18.10
N ASN A 140 -62.83 10.67 18.03
CA ASN A 140 -63.58 11.15 16.88
C ASN A 140 -64.14 12.54 17.23
N GLY A 141 -63.77 13.53 16.42
CA GLY A 141 -64.13 14.93 16.59
C GLY A 141 -65.64 15.17 16.51
N SER A 142 -66.09 16.32 17.00
CA SER A 142 -67.52 16.64 17.07
C SER A 142 -68.25 16.66 15.71
N SER A 143 -67.50 16.83 14.61
CA SER A 143 -68.03 16.83 13.25
C SER A 143 -67.94 15.47 12.54
N SER A 144 -67.27 14.46 13.14
CA SER A 144 -67.04 13.14 12.54
C SER A 144 -66.48 13.23 11.12
N LEU A 145 -65.45 14.06 10.96
CA LEU A 145 -64.66 14.25 9.74
C LEU A 145 -63.21 13.85 10.04
N ASN A 146 -62.25 14.18 9.16
CA ASN A 146 -60.89 13.67 9.32
C ASN A 146 -60.19 14.22 10.56
N ASP A 147 -59.78 13.31 11.44
CA ASP A 147 -58.95 13.57 12.60
C ASP A 147 -57.70 12.68 12.54
N GLY A 148 -56.58 13.16 13.09
CA GLY A 148 -55.35 12.38 13.06
C GLY A 148 -54.29 12.83 14.04
N GLY A 149 -53.70 11.86 14.76
CA GLY A 149 -52.58 12.11 15.67
C GLY A 149 -51.30 12.44 14.90
N THR A 150 -50.54 13.42 15.38
CA THR A 150 -49.31 13.90 14.72
C THR A 150 -48.06 13.67 15.53
N SER A 151 -48.11 13.89 16.86
CA SER A 151 -47.01 13.67 17.79
C SER A 151 -47.53 13.34 19.18
N LEU A 152 -46.73 12.62 19.98
CA LEU A 152 -47.06 12.32 21.38
C LEU A 152 -45.88 12.51 22.34
N GLN A 153 -46.18 12.87 23.59
CA GLN A 153 -45.21 13.01 24.67
C GLN A 153 -45.71 12.36 25.96
N LEU A 154 -44.78 11.92 26.81
CA LEU A 154 -45.07 11.31 28.12
C LEU A 154 -44.55 12.22 29.25
N ASP A 155 -45.32 12.36 30.32
CA ASP A 155 -44.78 12.90 31.57
C ASP A 155 -44.23 11.80 32.50
N ALA A 156 -43.56 12.21 33.58
CA ALA A 156 -42.97 11.29 34.55
C ALA A 156 -43.99 10.36 35.26
N SER A 157 -45.29 10.67 35.19
CA SER A 157 -46.36 9.82 35.74
C SER A 157 -46.94 8.86 34.70
N GLY A 158 -46.43 8.88 33.46
CA GLY A 158 -46.95 8.09 32.35
C GLY A 158 -48.26 8.63 31.76
N ASN A 159 -48.60 9.90 31.99
CA ASN A 159 -49.70 10.52 31.25
C ASN A 159 -49.24 10.81 29.81
N VAL A 160 -50.14 10.59 28.87
CA VAL A 160 -49.89 10.72 27.44
C VAL A 160 -50.51 12.01 26.94
N TYR A 161 -49.72 12.85 26.30
CA TYR A 161 -50.18 14.06 25.62
C TYR A 161 -50.04 13.82 24.12
N VAL A 162 -51.07 14.14 23.34
CA VAL A 162 -51.10 13.94 21.89
C VAL A 162 -51.47 15.25 21.22
N SER A 163 -50.66 15.69 20.25
CA SER A 163 -51.12 16.68 19.26
C SER A 163 -51.77 15.93 18.11
N ALA A 164 -52.88 16.47 17.64
CA ALA A 164 -53.66 15.94 16.54
C ALA A 164 -54.29 17.10 15.78
N PHE A 165 -54.73 16.88 14.54
CA PHE A 165 -55.70 17.77 13.91
C PHE A 165 -57.11 17.19 14.06
N THR A 166 -58.11 18.06 14.04
CA THR A 166 -59.52 17.66 13.92
C THR A 166 -60.20 18.48 12.84
N GLN A 167 -61.07 17.87 12.04
CA GLN A 167 -61.72 18.59 10.93
C GLN A 167 -63.12 19.04 11.30
N ASP A 168 -63.41 20.31 11.05
CA ASP A 168 -64.70 20.95 11.29
C ASP A 168 -65.69 20.72 10.12
N ALA A 169 -66.96 21.08 10.32
CA ALA A 169 -68.01 20.87 9.32
C ALA A 169 -67.86 21.74 8.05
N ASN A 170 -66.98 22.73 8.05
CA ASN A 170 -66.65 23.59 6.91
C ASN A 170 -65.43 23.09 6.14
N ASN A 171 -64.94 21.90 6.47
CA ASN A 171 -63.76 21.26 5.90
C ASN A 171 -62.43 21.94 6.32
N GLY A 172 -62.44 22.85 7.29
CA GLY A 172 -61.24 23.39 7.94
C GLY A 172 -60.66 22.40 8.95
N SER A 173 -59.33 22.32 9.07
CA SER A 173 -58.66 21.49 10.08
C SER A 173 -58.20 22.37 11.22
N ASP A 174 -58.33 21.94 12.46
CA ASP A 174 -57.98 22.71 13.66
C ASP A 174 -56.97 21.96 14.53
N PHE A 175 -56.20 22.68 15.35
CA PHE A 175 -55.33 22.05 16.34
C PHE A 175 -56.16 21.33 17.40
N LEU A 176 -55.77 20.11 17.74
CA LEU A 176 -56.34 19.30 18.82
C LEU A 176 -55.24 18.84 19.78
N LEU A 177 -55.44 19.09 21.06
CA LEU A 177 -54.65 18.54 22.16
C LEU A 177 -55.48 17.52 22.92
N LEU A 178 -54.96 16.29 23.03
CA LEU A 178 -55.53 15.25 23.89
C LEU A 178 -54.56 14.94 25.04
N LYS A 179 -55.12 14.63 26.21
CA LYS A 179 -54.36 14.11 27.36
C LYS A 179 -55.05 12.88 27.92
N TYR A 180 -54.32 11.80 28.07
CA TYR A 180 -54.77 10.57 28.70
C TYR A 180 -53.98 10.29 29.97
N ASN A 181 -54.61 9.69 30.97
CA ASN A 181 -53.87 9.11 32.09
C ASN A 181 -53.19 7.80 31.66
N ASN A 182 -52.31 7.27 32.52
CA ASN A 182 -51.59 6.02 32.25
C ASN A 182 -52.49 4.77 32.02
N SER A 183 -53.77 4.85 32.41
CA SER A 183 -54.78 3.79 32.25
C SER A 183 -55.69 4.00 31.02
N GLY A 184 -55.43 5.01 30.19
CA GLY A 184 -56.20 5.29 28.97
C GLY A 184 -57.39 6.23 29.18
N SER A 185 -57.70 6.69 30.40
CA SER A 185 -58.82 7.62 30.56
C SER A 185 -58.48 9.02 30.03
N LEU A 186 -59.31 9.55 29.13
CA LEU A 186 -59.20 10.92 28.63
C LEU A 186 -59.39 11.93 29.78
N LEU A 187 -58.37 12.76 30.00
CA LEU A 187 -58.33 13.83 30.99
C LEU A 187 -58.63 15.21 30.40
N LEU A 188 -58.26 15.42 29.12
CA LEU A 188 -58.40 16.69 28.42
C LEU A 188 -58.59 16.44 26.93
N ASN A 189 -59.51 17.18 26.31
CA ASN A 189 -59.47 17.50 24.89
C ASN A 189 -59.60 19.02 24.74
N GLN A 190 -58.72 19.64 23.96
CA GLN A 190 -58.70 21.08 23.77
C GLN A 190 -58.48 21.36 22.28
N GLN A 191 -59.44 22.01 21.65
CA GLN A 191 -59.36 22.46 20.27
C GLN A 191 -58.91 23.92 20.21
N PHE A 192 -58.19 24.28 19.15
CA PHE A 192 -57.80 25.66 18.84
C PHE A 192 -57.95 25.91 17.34
N ASP A 193 -58.77 26.90 17.02
CA ASP A 193 -59.07 27.39 15.68
C ASP A 193 -58.71 28.88 15.62
N LEU A 194 -57.88 29.24 14.65
CA LEU A 194 -57.47 30.60 14.35
C LEU A 194 -58.24 31.16 13.14
N ASN A 195 -59.31 31.88 13.43
CA ASN A 195 -60.09 32.64 12.43
C ASN A 195 -60.85 31.78 11.40
N ASN A 196 -61.20 30.52 11.69
CA ASN A 196 -61.90 29.58 10.81
C ASN A 196 -61.14 29.31 9.50
N VAL A 197 -59.84 29.09 9.61
CA VAL A 197 -58.96 28.68 8.51
C VAL A 197 -58.34 27.33 8.86
N HIS A 198 -57.63 26.69 7.92
CA HIS A 198 -56.95 25.45 8.27
C HIS A 198 -55.73 25.71 9.18
N ASP A 199 -55.73 25.09 10.35
CA ASP A 199 -54.63 24.96 11.30
C ASP A 199 -54.18 23.50 11.41
N VAL A 200 -52.95 23.19 11.00
CA VAL A 200 -52.39 21.84 11.00
C VAL A 200 -51.21 21.73 11.97
N PRO A 201 -51.29 20.91 13.04
CA PRO A 201 -50.19 20.72 13.99
C PRO A 201 -49.18 19.71 13.46
N VAL A 202 -47.91 19.90 13.81
CA VAL A 202 -46.79 19.05 13.39
C VAL A 202 -46.13 18.36 14.58
N SER A 203 -45.86 19.10 15.65
CA SER A 203 -45.08 18.60 16.79
C SER A 203 -45.60 19.14 18.12
N LEU A 204 -45.45 18.31 19.17
CA LEU A 204 -45.84 18.59 20.55
C LEU A 204 -44.63 18.52 21.48
N MET A 205 -44.57 19.48 22.42
CA MET A 205 -43.62 19.47 23.51
C MET A 205 -44.28 19.77 24.86
N VAL A 206 -43.80 19.14 25.93
CA VAL A 206 -44.28 19.33 27.30
C VAL A 206 -43.09 19.66 28.22
N THR A 207 -43.17 20.79 28.91
CA THR A 207 -42.23 21.21 29.97
C THR A 207 -42.93 21.23 31.33
N SER A 208 -42.18 21.50 32.40
CA SER A 208 -42.76 21.64 33.74
C SER A 208 -43.72 22.83 33.90
N THR A 209 -43.60 23.83 33.02
CA THR A 209 -44.36 25.10 33.09
C THR A 209 -45.37 25.23 31.95
N ARG A 210 -45.16 24.58 30.80
CA ARG A 210 -45.95 24.78 29.58
C ARG A 210 -46.08 23.52 28.72
N LEU A 211 -47.18 23.42 27.99
CA LEU A 211 -47.37 22.49 26.88
C LEU A 211 -47.51 23.30 25.59
N ALA A 212 -46.84 22.85 24.53
CA ALA A 212 -46.60 23.60 23.31
C ALA A 212 -46.93 22.74 22.07
N ILE A 213 -47.76 23.25 21.15
CA ILE A 213 -47.98 22.65 19.84
C ILE A 213 -47.52 23.63 18.76
N ALA A 214 -46.69 23.18 17.84
CA ALA A 214 -46.28 23.94 16.65
C ALA A 214 -46.84 23.30 15.39
N GLY A 215 -47.16 24.13 14.40
CA GLY A 215 -47.70 23.74 13.11
C GLY A 215 -47.84 24.94 12.17
N ALA A 216 -48.86 24.92 11.31
CA ALA A 216 -49.13 25.98 10.35
C ALA A 216 -50.61 26.37 10.34
N THR A 217 -50.91 27.62 9.99
CA THR A 217 -52.25 28.20 9.81
C THR A 217 -52.39 28.77 8.40
N GLN A 218 -53.53 28.57 7.77
CA GLN A 218 -53.78 29.04 6.41
C GLN A 218 -54.13 30.53 6.41
N VAL A 219 -53.39 31.31 5.61
CA VAL A 219 -53.66 32.75 5.42
C VAL A 219 -54.10 33.10 3.99
N GLY A 220 -53.94 32.15 3.06
CA GLY A 220 -54.48 32.20 1.70
C GLY A 220 -54.59 30.80 1.08
N VAL A 221 -55.16 30.68 -0.12
CA VAL A 221 -55.44 29.36 -0.76
C VAL A 221 -54.16 28.52 -0.94
N THR A 222 -53.01 29.16 -1.12
CA THR A 222 -51.68 28.52 -1.26
C THR A 222 -50.68 29.06 -0.25
N ASP A 223 -51.13 29.83 0.74
CA ASP A 223 -50.28 30.62 1.62
C ASP A 223 -50.57 30.26 3.09
N TRP A 224 -49.52 29.90 3.82
CA TRP A 224 -49.59 29.35 5.17
C TRP A 224 -48.55 30.03 6.05
N ASP A 225 -48.99 30.51 7.22
CA ASP A 225 -48.13 31.05 8.25
C ASP A 225 -47.83 29.97 9.30
N TYR A 226 -46.76 30.10 10.07
CA TYR A 226 -46.58 29.20 11.22
C TYR A 226 -47.59 29.56 12.32
N LEU A 227 -48.01 28.53 13.04
CA LEU A 227 -48.85 28.68 14.22
C LEU A 227 -48.22 27.91 15.37
N TYR A 228 -48.02 28.62 16.48
CA TYR A 228 -47.70 28.02 17.76
C TYR A 228 -48.85 28.27 18.74
N VAL A 229 -49.21 27.25 19.55
CA VAL A 229 -50.21 27.38 20.63
C VAL A 229 -49.69 26.79 21.94
N ALA A 230 -49.79 27.57 23.02
CA ALA A 230 -49.42 27.18 24.39
C ALA A 230 -50.64 26.87 25.23
N TYR A 231 -50.50 25.84 26.06
CA TYR A 231 -51.45 25.40 27.06
C TYR A 231 -50.76 25.18 28.40
N HIS A 232 -51.53 25.25 29.49
CA HIS A 232 -51.03 24.93 30.81
C HIS A 232 -50.93 23.40 30.99
N PRO A 233 -49.78 22.85 31.40
CA PRO A 233 -49.47 21.41 31.26
C PRO A 233 -50.35 20.51 32.16
N VAL A 234 -50.89 21.05 33.24
CA VAL A 234 -51.71 20.28 34.19
C VAL A 234 -53.16 20.17 33.73
N ASN A 235 -53.80 21.30 33.41
CA ASN A 235 -55.24 21.43 33.19
C ASN A 235 -55.61 21.71 31.73
N GLY A 236 -54.64 21.90 30.84
CA GLY A 236 -54.90 22.07 29.41
C GLY A 236 -55.46 23.41 28.97
N SER A 237 -55.60 24.38 29.87
CA SER A 237 -56.18 25.68 29.50
C SER A 237 -55.24 26.42 28.56
N TYR A 238 -55.80 27.00 27.49
CA TYR A 238 -55.10 27.89 26.57
C TYR A 238 -54.37 29.03 27.33
N ILE A 239 -53.13 29.31 26.93
CA ILE A 239 -52.29 30.40 27.46
C ILE A 239 -52.14 31.51 26.40
N SER A 240 -51.58 31.18 25.25
CA SER A 240 -51.22 32.13 24.19
C SER A 240 -51.00 31.42 22.86
N HIS A 241 -51.05 32.15 21.76
CA HIS A 241 -50.57 31.71 20.45
C HIS A 241 -49.70 32.79 19.80
N SER A 242 -48.96 32.42 18.76
CA SER A 242 -48.21 33.36 17.91
C SER A 242 -48.27 32.92 16.45
N THR A 243 -48.31 33.90 15.54
CA THR A 243 -48.25 33.73 14.08
C THR A 243 -47.25 34.70 13.45
N SER A 244 -46.83 34.45 12.21
CA SER A 244 -45.87 35.27 11.45
C SER A 244 -46.40 36.63 10.93
N THR A 245 -47.27 37.35 11.65
CA THR A 245 -47.78 38.63 11.14
C THR A 245 -46.90 39.82 11.56
N GLY A 246 -45.76 40.01 10.88
CA GLY A 246 -45.04 41.30 10.86
C GLY A 246 -43.55 41.26 11.23
N GLY A 247 -42.69 41.04 10.24
CA GLY A 247 -41.25 41.33 10.30
C GLY A 247 -40.35 40.12 10.02
N THR A 248 -39.92 39.98 8.76
CA THR A 248 -38.75 39.21 8.27
C THR A 248 -38.53 37.73 8.66
N ALA A 249 -39.41 37.08 9.43
CA ALA A 249 -39.25 35.67 9.84
C ALA A 249 -40.60 34.92 9.81
N GLY A 250 -41.12 34.64 8.60
CA GLY A 250 -42.23 33.72 8.37
C GLY A 250 -41.73 32.38 7.82
N PHE A 251 -42.42 31.29 8.11
CA PHE A 251 -42.18 29.96 7.52
C PHE A 251 -43.41 29.59 6.70
N ASP A 252 -43.24 29.18 5.45
CA ASP A 252 -44.34 28.64 4.66
C ASP A 252 -44.65 27.19 5.06
N LYS A 253 -43.66 26.48 5.64
CA LYS A 253 -43.80 25.12 6.19
C LYS A 253 -42.90 24.94 7.40
N VAL A 254 -43.47 24.52 8.53
CA VAL A 254 -42.75 24.10 9.75
C VAL A 254 -42.56 22.59 9.71
N HIS A 255 -41.34 22.10 9.90
CA HIS A 255 -41.04 20.67 9.82
C HIS A 255 -40.66 20.04 11.18
N ASP A 256 -40.03 20.79 12.10
CA ASP A 256 -39.60 20.25 13.39
C ASP A 256 -39.56 21.32 14.51
N LEU A 257 -39.68 20.85 15.76
CA LEU A 257 -39.68 21.64 17.01
C LEU A 257 -38.94 20.88 18.12
N GLN A 258 -37.98 21.53 18.78
CA GLN A 258 -37.27 20.99 19.97
C GLN A 258 -37.13 22.05 21.07
N THR A 259 -36.73 21.65 22.28
CA THR A 259 -36.33 22.60 23.35
C THR A 259 -34.93 22.32 23.89
N ASP A 260 -34.30 23.35 24.44
CA ASP A 260 -33.13 23.21 25.30
C ASP A 260 -33.49 22.96 26.78
N ALA A 261 -32.46 22.68 27.59
CA ALA A 261 -32.60 22.50 29.03
C ALA A 261 -33.10 23.75 29.79
N SER A 262 -33.08 24.93 29.16
CA SER A 262 -33.60 26.18 29.73
C SER A 262 -35.08 26.42 29.39
N GLY A 263 -35.71 25.51 28.63
CA GLY A 263 -37.10 25.63 28.19
C GLY A 263 -37.30 26.56 26.99
N ASN A 264 -36.22 26.96 26.30
CA ASN A 264 -36.35 27.71 25.04
C ASN A 264 -36.75 26.76 23.92
N PHE A 265 -37.57 27.24 22.99
CA PHE A 265 -38.05 26.47 21.84
C PHE A 265 -37.21 26.80 20.59
N TYR A 266 -37.02 25.80 19.74
CA TYR A 266 -36.30 25.91 18.47
C TYR A 266 -37.14 25.29 17.37
N LEU A 267 -37.30 26.01 16.25
CA LEU A 267 -38.09 25.60 15.10
C LEU A 267 -37.26 25.67 13.82
N THR A 268 -37.55 24.76 12.89
CA THR A 268 -36.98 24.80 11.53
C THR A 268 -38.04 24.48 10.48
N GLY A 269 -37.79 24.97 9.27
CA GLY A 269 -38.69 24.84 8.14
C GLY A 269 -38.19 25.61 6.93
N THR A 270 -39.12 26.00 6.05
CA THR A 270 -38.82 26.74 4.81
C THR A 270 -39.54 28.08 4.76
N VAL A 271 -38.94 29.06 4.09
CA VAL A 271 -39.56 30.35 3.73
C VAL A 271 -39.37 30.64 2.25
N PHE A 272 -40.41 31.05 1.53
CA PHE A 272 -40.33 31.37 0.11
C PHE A 272 -39.89 32.81 -0.10
N ASN A 273 -38.90 32.96 -0.95
CA ASN A 273 -38.39 34.22 -1.41
C ASN A 273 -38.40 34.24 -2.95
N ALA A 274 -39.08 35.24 -3.52
CA ALA A 274 -39.25 35.36 -4.96
C ALA A 274 -37.93 35.43 -5.75
N SER A 275 -36.80 35.74 -5.11
CA SER A 275 -35.48 35.84 -5.75
C SER A 275 -34.59 34.61 -5.55
N THR A 276 -34.85 33.77 -4.54
CA THR A 276 -33.97 32.65 -4.14
C THR A 276 -34.67 31.29 -4.08
N GLY A 277 -36.00 31.25 -4.20
CA GLY A 277 -36.76 30.01 -4.03
C GLY A 277 -37.16 29.82 -2.56
N TYR A 278 -37.34 28.58 -2.12
CA TYR A 278 -37.45 28.29 -0.69
C TYR A 278 -36.07 28.40 -0.02
N ASP A 279 -35.98 29.05 1.12
CA ASP A 279 -34.77 29.13 1.95
C ASP A 279 -35.02 28.44 3.31
N ILE A 280 -33.99 27.93 3.97
CA ILE A 280 -34.11 27.38 5.33
C ILE A 280 -34.24 28.54 6.32
N LEU A 281 -35.23 28.46 7.20
CA LEU A 281 -35.34 29.37 8.34
C LEU A 281 -35.19 28.56 9.64
N THR A 282 -34.57 29.17 10.65
CA THR A 282 -34.44 28.60 11.99
C THR A 282 -34.74 29.68 13.00
N VAL A 283 -35.63 29.38 13.96
CA VAL A 283 -36.11 30.36 14.94
C VAL A 283 -35.91 29.82 16.35
N LYS A 284 -35.36 30.66 17.24
CA LYS A 284 -35.32 30.41 18.68
C LYS A 284 -36.32 31.30 19.40
N LEU A 285 -37.12 30.72 20.29
CA LEU A 285 -38.09 31.39 21.15
C LEU A 285 -37.74 31.19 22.63
N ASP A 286 -38.07 32.16 23.48
CA ASP A 286 -38.01 31.98 24.94
C ASP A 286 -39.18 31.09 25.45
N ASP A 287 -39.18 30.72 26.73
CA ASP A 287 -40.29 29.96 27.33
C ASP A 287 -41.63 30.74 27.30
N ASN A 288 -41.59 32.06 27.08
CA ASN A 288 -42.78 32.89 26.84
C ASN A 288 -43.19 33.02 25.37
N LEU A 289 -42.41 32.40 24.46
CA LEU A 289 -42.62 32.33 23.01
C LEU A 289 -42.32 33.63 22.27
N ASN A 290 -41.56 34.52 22.90
CA ASN A 290 -41.02 35.67 22.20
C ASN A 290 -39.85 35.19 21.34
N VAL A 291 -39.78 35.68 20.09
CA VAL A 291 -38.63 35.45 19.22
C VAL A 291 -37.38 36.02 19.87
N ILE A 292 -36.41 35.16 20.19
CA ILE A 292 -35.08 35.56 20.64
C ILE A 292 -34.24 35.90 19.41
N TRP A 293 -34.25 35.02 18.40
CA TRP A 293 -33.57 35.24 17.13
C TRP A 293 -34.15 34.36 16.01
N SER A 294 -33.87 34.78 14.77
CA SER A 294 -34.15 34.03 13.55
C SER A 294 -32.92 34.02 12.64
N ALA A 295 -32.63 32.89 12.00
CA ALA A 295 -31.53 32.74 11.04
C ALA A 295 -32.06 32.15 9.72
N ASN A 296 -31.82 32.85 8.61
CA ASN A 296 -32.10 32.35 7.27
C ASN A 296 -30.82 31.77 6.66
N TYR A 297 -30.92 30.63 6.00
CA TYR A 297 -29.87 30.04 5.19
C TYR A 297 -30.38 29.84 3.78
N ASN A 298 -29.67 30.47 2.85
CA ASN A 298 -29.77 30.25 1.42
C ASN A 298 -28.39 29.78 0.94
N SER A 299 -28.34 28.70 0.19
CA SER A 299 -27.11 28.19 -0.40
C SER A 299 -26.62 29.12 -1.52
N THR A 300 -25.50 28.77 -2.18
CA THR A 300 -24.95 29.61 -3.26
C THR A 300 -25.77 29.56 -4.55
N SER A 301 -26.76 28.66 -4.64
CA SER A 301 -27.71 28.60 -5.74
C SER A 301 -28.88 29.56 -5.48
N THR A 302 -29.71 29.81 -6.49
CA THR A 302 -31.00 30.52 -6.32
C THR A 302 -32.16 29.52 -6.39
N MET A 303 -31.96 28.33 -5.82
CA MET A 303 -32.88 27.20 -5.84
C MET A 303 -33.26 26.81 -4.41
N ASN A 304 -34.10 25.78 -4.26
CA ASN A 304 -34.76 25.51 -2.99
C ASN A 304 -33.82 24.90 -1.94
N ASP A 305 -33.81 25.48 -0.75
CA ASP A 305 -33.21 24.97 0.48
C ASP A 305 -34.31 24.68 1.52
N VAL A 306 -34.26 23.50 2.12
CA VAL A 306 -35.30 22.98 3.01
C VAL A 306 -34.70 22.37 4.27
N GLY A 307 -35.11 22.86 5.46
CA GLY A 307 -34.75 22.26 6.74
C GLY A 307 -35.81 21.24 7.17
N ASN A 308 -35.44 19.96 7.26
CA ASN A 308 -36.36 18.85 7.55
C ASN A 308 -36.41 18.48 9.04
N ALA A 309 -35.29 18.58 9.75
CA ALA A 309 -35.21 18.20 11.16
C ALA A 309 -34.17 19.05 11.92
N LEU A 310 -34.31 19.15 13.24
CA LEU A 310 -33.38 19.87 14.10
C LEU A 310 -33.10 19.13 15.42
N ALA A 311 -31.92 19.36 15.99
CA ALA A 311 -31.53 18.92 17.32
C ALA A 311 -30.84 20.06 18.08
N VAL A 312 -30.87 20.02 19.41
CA VAL A 312 -30.29 21.06 20.27
C VAL A 312 -29.31 20.43 21.25
N ASP A 313 -28.06 20.87 21.22
CA ASP A 313 -27.00 20.33 22.08
C ASP A 313 -27.07 20.85 23.52
N ASN A 314 -26.21 20.30 24.39
CA ASN A 314 -26.19 20.66 25.81
C ASN A 314 -25.77 22.13 26.08
N ALA A 315 -25.14 22.79 25.10
CA ALA A 315 -24.77 24.20 25.16
C ALA A 315 -25.87 25.13 24.62
N GLY A 316 -26.97 24.58 24.10
CA GLY A 316 -28.06 25.32 23.48
C GLY A 316 -27.76 25.78 22.05
N ASN A 317 -26.76 25.19 21.39
CA ASN A 317 -26.57 25.34 19.96
C ASN A 317 -27.59 24.46 19.23
N VAL A 318 -28.13 24.97 18.13
CA VAL A 318 -29.09 24.23 17.30
C VAL A 318 -28.43 23.75 16.03
N ILE A 319 -28.69 22.49 15.70
CA ILE A 319 -28.23 21.85 14.48
C ILE A 319 -29.46 21.53 13.64
N VAL A 320 -29.46 21.98 12.39
CA VAL A 320 -30.55 21.79 11.43
C VAL A 320 -30.03 20.97 10.27
N THR A 321 -30.81 19.99 9.82
CA THR A 321 -30.48 19.19 8.64
C THR A 321 -31.64 19.18 7.63
N GLY A 322 -31.33 18.99 6.36
CA GLY A 322 -32.28 18.92 5.27
C GLY A 322 -31.58 18.86 3.92
N PHE A 323 -32.05 19.62 2.93
CA PHE A 323 -31.41 19.66 1.61
C PHE A 323 -31.27 21.07 1.02
N SER A 324 -30.31 21.21 0.11
CA SER A 324 -30.06 22.38 -0.71
C SER A 324 -30.05 21.98 -2.18
N GLU A 325 -30.84 22.64 -3.03
CA GLU A 325 -30.94 22.33 -4.46
C GLU A 325 -29.93 23.13 -5.29
N THR A 326 -29.36 22.50 -6.32
CA THR A 326 -28.49 23.17 -7.29
C THR A 326 -28.89 22.81 -8.72
N SER A 327 -28.52 23.67 -9.68
CA SER A 327 -28.91 23.50 -11.08
C SER A 327 -28.20 22.35 -11.80
N THR A 328 -27.12 21.84 -11.22
CA THR A 328 -26.26 20.81 -11.82
C THR A 328 -26.27 19.50 -11.05
N GLU A 329 -26.61 19.53 -9.76
CA GLU A 329 -26.47 18.36 -8.87
C GLU A 329 -27.81 17.90 -8.27
N GLY A 330 -28.92 18.60 -8.52
CA GLY A 330 -30.19 18.28 -7.86
C GLY A 330 -30.16 18.70 -6.39
N THR A 331 -30.77 17.90 -5.50
CA THR A 331 -30.79 18.21 -4.06
C THR A 331 -29.60 17.56 -3.37
N ASN A 332 -28.89 18.32 -2.55
CA ASN A 332 -27.77 17.85 -1.74
C ASN A 332 -28.13 17.92 -0.26
N TYR A 333 -27.56 17.06 0.59
CA TYR A 333 -27.72 17.21 2.03
C TYR A 333 -27.16 18.57 2.46
N VAL A 334 -27.82 19.21 3.41
CA VAL A 334 -27.25 20.36 4.12
C VAL A 334 -27.48 20.20 5.60
N THR A 335 -26.43 20.42 6.40
CA THR A 335 -26.49 20.43 7.86
C THR A 335 -25.77 21.66 8.39
N ILE A 336 -26.43 22.42 9.25
CA ILE A 336 -26.01 23.73 9.72
C ILE A 336 -26.05 23.75 11.24
N GLN A 337 -25.00 24.28 11.88
CA GLN A 337 -25.05 24.59 13.30
C GLN A 337 -25.06 26.09 13.54
N TYR A 338 -25.97 26.55 14.39
CA TYR A 338 -25.99 27.89 14.94
C TYR A 338 -25.71 27.84 16.43
N ASN A 339 -24.89 28.78 16.92
CA ASN A 339 -24.74 28.93 18.36
C ASN A 339 -26.01 29.51 19.00
N SER A 340 -26.05 29.54 20.34
CA SER A 340 -27.17 30.08 21.12
C SER A 340 -27.59 31.52 20.75
N SER A 341 -26.74 32.26 20.03
CA SER A 341 -26.89 33.66 19.62
C SER A 341 -27.03 33.83 18.10
N SER A 342 -27.59 32.84 17.40
CA SER A 342 -27.86 32.84 15.94
C SER A 342 -26.65 32.93 15.00
N THR A 343 -25.43 32.77 15.51
CA THR A 343 -24.23 32.81 14.65
C THR A 343 -23.96 31.43 14.08
N GLN A 344 -23.93 31.32 12.75
CA GLN A 344 -23.55 30.10 12.05
C GLN A 344 -22.12 29.69 12.44
N GLN A 345 -21.96 28.48 12.98
CA GLN A 345 -20.67 27.91 13.38
C GLN A 345 -20.04 27.14 12.22
N TRP A 346 -20.83 26.29 11.56
CA TRP A 346 -20.40 25.52 10.40
C TRP A 346 -21.60 25.09 9.55
N VAL A 347 -21.30 24.75 8.30
CA VAL A 347 -22.22 24.15 7.32
C VAL A 347 -21.52 22.95 6.70
N LYS A 348 -22.25 21.86 6.55
CA LYS A 348 -21.82 20.62 5.89
C LYS A 348 -22.80 20.31 4.78
N THR A 349 -22.26 20.03 3.59
CA THR A 349 -23.04 19.55 2.45
C THR A 349 -22.53 18.20 2.00
N PHE A 350 -23.43 17.34 1.51
CA PHE A 350 -23.08 16.06 0.93
C PHE A 350 -23.90 15.82 -0.36
N ASN A 351 -23.19 15.43 -1.43
CA ASN A 351 -23.74 15.10 -2.75
C ASN A 351 -23.32 13.65 -3.05
N GLY A 352 -24.30 12.83 -3.43
CA GLY A 352 -24.10 11.44 -3.83
C GLY A 352 -23.38 11.29 -5.17
N GLU A 353 -23.09 10.06 -5.58
CA GLU A 353 -22.33 9.78 -6.80
C GLU A 353 -23.10 10.14 -8.09
N GLY A 354 -24.44 10.25 -8.02
CA GLY A 354 -25.30 10.41 -9.17
C GLY A 354 -25.73 11.84 -9.52
N ASN A 355 -25.29 12.87 -8.77
CA ASN A 355 -25.68 14.27 -8.99
C ASN A 355 -27.21 14.45 -9.17
N ALA A 356 -28.00 13.90 -8.24
CA ALA A 356 -29.46 13.95 -8.32
C ALA A 356 -30.11 14.21 -6.94
N ALA A 357 -31.01 13.32 -6.47
CA ALA A 357 -31.76 13.56 -5.25
C ALA A 357 -31.06 12.98 -4.01
N ASP A 358 -30.39 13.84 -3.25
CA ASP A 358 -29.91 13.58 -1.90
C ASP A 358 -30.67 14.44 -0.88
N THR A 359 -31.40 13.79 0.04
CA THR A 359 -32.23 14.47 1.05
C THR A 359 -31.99 13.92 2.45
N ALA A 360 -31.42 14.75 3.34
CA ALA A 360 -31.38 14.45 4.79
C ALA A 360 -32.76 14.64 5.41
N ARG A 361 -33.18 13.71 6.28
CA ARG A 361 -34.55 13.65 6.83
C ARG A 361 -34.61 13.68 8.34
N ALA A 362 -33.61 13.10 9.02
CA ALA A 362 -33.63 13.01 10.48
C ALA A 362 -32.24 13.24 11.07
N ILE A 363 -32.22 13.69 12.33
CA ILE A 363 -31.02 14.04 13.08
C ILE A 363 -31.13 13.54 14.53
N ALA A 364 -30.01 13.08 15.07
CA ALA A 364 -29.85 12.76 16.48
C ALA A 364 -28.52 13.30 17.01
N ILE A 365 -28.43 13.50 18.32
CA ILE A 365 -27.19 13.90 19.00
C ILE A 365 -26.89 12.96 20.16
N ASP A 366 -25.62 12.60 20.35
CA ASP A 366 -25.20 11.81 21.51
C ASP A 366 -24.84 12.68 22.72
N ALA A 367 -24.52 12.04 23.85
CA ALA A 367 -24.14 12.72 25.09
C ALA A 367 -22.81 13.50 25.00
N ASN A 368 -22.04 13.34 23.92
CA ASN A 368 -20.81 14.10 23.65
C ASN A 368 -21.05 15.22 22.61
N ASP A 369 -22.32 15.52 22.30
CA ASP A 369 -22.76 16.47 21.27
C ASP A 369 -22.25 16.11 19.85
N ASN A 370 -21.97 14.83 19.57
CA ASN A 370 -21.77 14.39 18.19
C ASN A 370 -23.12 14.34 17.47
N VAL A 371 -23.13 14.78 16.22
CA VAL A 371 -24.31 14.91 15.37
C VAL A 371 -24.39 13.71 14.43
N PHE A 372 -25.55 13.07 14.35
CA PHE A 372 -25.84 11.97 13.43
C PHE A 372 -26.98 12.41 12.51
N ILE A 373 -26.80 12.30 11.21
CA ILE A 373 -27.83 12.61 10.22
C ILE A 373 -28.10 11.39 9.35
N THR A 374 -29.34 11.23 8.91
CA THR A 374 -29.70 10.18 7.94
C THR A 374 -30.70 10.69 6.92
N GLY A 375 -30.75 10.01 5.77
CA GLY A 375 -31.70 10.28 4.70
C GLY A 375 -31.48 9.35 3.50
N SER A 376 -31.89 9.81 2.33
CA SER A 376 -31.73 9.10 1.05
C SER A 376 -30.69 9.79 0.17
N SER A 377 -29.80 9.03 -0.48
CA SER A 377 -28.80 9.56 -1.42
C SER A 377 -28.81 8.80 -2.74
N PHE A 378 -28.72 9.50 -3.86
CA PHE A 378 -28.75 8.90 -5.19
C PHE A 378 -27.35 8.43 -5.64
N ASN A 379 -27.19 7.13 -5.87
CA ASN A 379 -25.93 6.49 -6.24
C ASN A 379 -25.67 6.45 -7.77
N GLY A 380 -26.49 7.14 -8.57
CA GLY A 380 -26.42 7.11 -10.04
C GLY A 380 -27.43 6.16 -10.70
N SER A 381 -28.03 5.25 -9.93
CA SER A 381 -29.09 4.34 -10.40
C SER A 381 -30.32 4.34 -9.47
N THR A 382 -30.11 4.24 -8.17
CA THR A 382 -31.14 4.17 -7.13
C THR A 382 -30.85 5.16 -6.00
N GLU A 383 -31.85 5.40 -5.16
CA GLU A 383 -31.67 6.12 -3.89
C GLU A 383 -31.32 5.10 -2.82
N ASP A 384 -30.29 5.29 -2.03
CA ASP A 384 -29.91 4.39 -0.94
C ASP A 384 -29.93 5.15 0.39
N PHE A 385 -29.96 4.47 1.53
CA PHE A 385 -29.81 5.15 2.81
C PHE A 385 -28.40 5.75 2.87
N TYR A 386 -28.26 6.96 3.40
CA TYR A 386 -26.97 7.51 3.77
C TYR A 386 -27.01 8.10 5.18
N THR A 387 -26.08 7.67 6.03
CA THR A 387 -25.98 8.11 7.42
C THR A 387 -24.58 8.63 7.70
N ALA A 388 -24.48 9.82 8.28
CA ALA A 388 -23.20 10.45 8.58
C ALA A 388 -23.13 10.91 10.04
N LYS A 389 -21.92 10.90 10.59
CA LYS A 389 -21.61 11.40 11.93
C LYS A 389 -20.60 12.55 11.88
N TYR A 390 -20.88 13.62 12.61
CA TYR A 390 -20.00 14.76 12.80
C TYR A 390 -19.70 14.97 14.28
N LYS A 391 -18.51 15.48 14.59
CA LYS A 391 -18.23 16.08 15.90
C LYS A 391 -19.05 17.35 16.08
N SER A 392 -19.18 17.81 17.32
CA SER A 392 -19.84 19.09 17.66
C SER A 392 -19.28 20.30 16.90
N ASN A 393 -18.03 20.25 16.45
CA ASN A 393 -17.39 21.30 15.65
C ASN A 393 -17.55 21.14 14.11
N GLY A 394 -18.34 20.18 13.65
CA GLY A 394 -18.60 19.92 12.22
C GLY A 394 -17.53 19.09 11.50
N THR A 395 -16.55 18.52 12.22
CA THR A 395 -15.60 17.56 11.63
C THR A 395 -16.32 16.24 11.38
N GLU A 396 -16.34 15.77 10.12
CA GLU A 396 -16.90 14.46 9.78
C GLU A 396 -16.06 13.34 10.41
N LEU A 397 -16.74 12.39 11.04
CA LEU A 397 -16.12 11.20 11.63
C LEU A 397 -16.24 10.00 10.70
N TRP A 398 -17.42 9.80 10.11
CA TRP A 398 -17.68 8.77 9.13
C TRP A 398 -19.00 9.00 8.40
N GLY A 399 -19.13 8.40 7.22
CA GLY A 399 -20.37 8.19 6.49
C GLY A 399 -20.52 6.71 6.11
N ILE A 400 -21.74 6.20 6.14
CA ILE A 400 -22.07 4.81 5.79
C ILE A 400 -23.40 4.78 5.03
N ALA A 401 -23.43 4.02 3.94
CA ALA A 401 -24.64 3.80 3.17
C ALA A 401 -25.30 2.47 3.58
N PHE A 402 -26.56 2.29 3.20
CA PHE A 402 -27.21 0.99 3.21
C PHE A 402 -28.01 0.80 1.93
N ASN A 403 -27.84 -0.37 1.32
CA ASN A 403 -28.53 -0.79 0.12
C ASN A 403 -29.09 -2.20 0.34
N GLY A 404 -30.37 -2.37 0.06
CA GLY A 404 -31.10 -3.62 0.22
C GLY A 404 -30.67 -4.70 -0.77
N ILE A 405 -31.07 -5.94 -0.48
CA ILE A 405 -30.63 -7.13 -1.25
C ILE A 405 -31.04 -7.12 -2.73
N TYR A 406 -32.00 -6.28 -3.12
CA TYR A 406 -32.49 -6.16 -4.49
C TYR A 406 -31.85 -5.00 -5.26
N ASN A 407 -30.94 -4.24 -4.65
CA ASN A 407 -30.28 -3.06 -5.24
C ASN A 407 -31.30 -2.06 -5.82
N GLY A 408 -32.42 -1.86 -5.12
CA GLY A 408 -33.48 -0.94 -5.50
C GLY A 408 -33.40 0.38 -4.71
N SER A 409 -34.41 1.24 -4.82
CA SER A 409 -34.49 2.47 -4.03
C SER A 409 -34.82 2.19 -2.56
N ASP A 410 -33.93 2.58 -1.66
CA ASP A 410 -34.07 2.53 -0.21
C ASP A 410 -34.11 3.95 0.38
N ARG A 411 -35.10 4.22 1.23
CA ARG A 411 -35.30 5.54 1.84
C ARG A 411 -35.35 5.51 3.35
N ALA A 412 -34.40 6.20 4.00
CA ALA A 412 -34.39 6.40 5.46
C ALA A 412 -35.38 7.51 5.86
N PHE A 413 -36.08 7.34 6.99
CA PHE A 413 -37.04 8.34 7.49
C PHE A 413 -36.74 8.82 8.92
N ASP A 414 -36.17 7.99 9.78
CA ASP A 414 -35.91 8.35 11.17
C ASP A 414 -34.62 7.71 11.71
N ILE A 415 -34.04 8.32 12.74
CA ILE A 415 -32.80 7.89 13.39
C ILE A 415 -32.93 7.92 14.92
N ALA A 416 -32.41 6.89 15.59
CA ALA A 416 -32.31 6.86 17.04
C ALA A 416 -30.94 6.31 17.48
N LEU A 417 -30.53 6.69 18.69
CA LEU A 417 -29.31 6.21 19.32
C LEU A 417 -29.66 5.32 20.50
N ASP A 418 -28.95 4.20 20.68
CA ASP A 418 -29.08 3.38 21.89
C ASP A 418 -28.05 3.76 22.96
N SER A 419 -28.27 3.32 24.20
CA SER A 419 -27.38 3.57 25.34
C SER A 419 -26.01 2.87 25.22
N LEU A 420 -25.85 1.96 24.26
CA LEU A 420 -24.62 1.24 23.95
C LEU A 420 -23.82 1.91 22.83
N GLY A 421 -24.31 3.03 22.27
CA GLY A 421 -23.67 3.78 21.19
C GLY A 421 -24.00 3.27 19.78
N GLY A 422 -25.00 2.39 19.64
CA GLY A 422 -25.53 1.96 18.35
C GLY A 422 -26.39 3.03 17.69
N VAL A 423 -26.30 3.10 16.36
CA VAL A 423 -27.07 4.04 15.53
C VAL A 423 -28.14 3.25 14.77
N LEU A 424 -29.40 3.57 15.01
CA LEU A 424 -30.56 2.88 14.45
C LEU A 424 -31.22 3.77 13.41
N VAL A 425 -31.38 3.26 12.20
CA VAL A 425 -32.05 3.96 11.11
C VAL A 425 -33.21 3.11 10.62
N SER A 426 -34.39 3.70 10.52
CA SER A 426 -35.57 3.04 9.96
C SER A 426 -36.04 3.75 8.69
N GLY A 427 -36.58 2.97 7.77
CA GLY A 427 -37.01 3.43 6.47
C GLY A 427 -37.75 2.36 5.70
N GLN A 428 -37.68 2.44 4.37
CA GLN A 428 -38.23 1.44 3.46
C GLN A 428 -37.15 0.98 2.47
N SER A 429 -37.17 -0.30 2.10
CA SER A 429 -36.32 -0.88 1.08
C SER A 429 -37.14 -1.43 -0.10
N GLN A 430 -36.65 -1.26 -1.31
CA GLN A 430 -37.34 -1.75 -2.51
C GLN A 430 -37.11 -3.26 -2.71
N THR A 431 -38.21 -3.99 -2.92
CA THR A 431 -38.21 -5.40 -3.31
C THR A 431 -38.48 -5.57 -4.81
N GLN A 432 -38.47 -6.80 -5.32
CA GLN A 432 -38.82 -7.06 -6.73
C GLN A 432 -40.22 -6.57 -7.13
N THR A 433 -41.17 -6.52 -6.20
CA THR A 433 -42.59 -6.25 -6.48
C THR A 433 -43.19 -5.08 -5.71
N GLY A 434 -42.43 -4.42 -4.82
CA GLY A 434 -42.94 -3.35 -3.97
C GLY A 434 -41.88 -2.79 -3.02
N PHE A 435 -42.29 -2.36 -1.83
CA PHE A 435 -41.40 -1.91 -0.75
C PHE A 435 -41.66 -2.72 0.53
N GLU A 436 -40.68 -2.78 1.41
CA GLU A 436 -40.80 -3.33 2.75
C GLU A 436 -40.15 -2.39 3.76
N TYR A 437 -40.47 -2.50 5.04
CA TYR A 437 -39.70 -1.79 6.05
C TYR A 437 -38.24 -2.23 6.00
N ALA A 438 -37.33 -1.29 6.26
CA ALA A 438 -35.93 -1.59 6.49
C ALA A 438 -35.47 -0.91 7.77
N THR A 439 -34.94 -1.70 8.70
CA THR A 439 -34.31 -1.20 9.92
C THR A 439 -32.87 -1.68 9.96
N VAL A 440 -31.95 -0.74 10.13
CA VAL A 440 -30.51 -1.00 10.10
C VAL A 440 -29.89 -0.47 11.37
N ARG A 441 -29.01 -1.28 11.99
CA ARG A 441 -28.19 -0.83 13.11
C ARG A 441 -26.73 -0.75 12.70
N TYR A 442 -26.10 0.39 12.91
CA TYR A 442 -24.66 0.58 12.77
C TYR A 442 -23.95 0.53 14.13
N GLU A 443 -22.73 0.00 14.13
CA GLU A 443 -21.82 -0.01 15.27
C GLU A 443 -20.50 0.67 14.93
N GLU A 444 -19.92 1.33 15.92
CA GLU A 444 -18.57 1.86 15.87
C GLU A 444 -17.60 0.92 16.60
N TYR A 445 -16.40 0.74 16.05
CA TYR A 445 -15.33 0.00 16.69
C TYR A 445 -13.99 0.69 16.45
N THR A 446 -13.24 0.90 17.53
CA THR A 446 -11.88 1.45 17.47
C THR A 446 -10.88 0.30 17.44
N ASN A 447 -10.32 0.01 16.26
CA ASN A 447 -9.25 -0.96 16.15
C ASN A 447 -7.94 -0.32 16.63
N THR A 448 -7.41 -0.80 17.76
CA THR A 448 -6.13 -0.34 18.28
C THR A 448 -5.00 -1.23 17.76
N TYR A 449 -3.95 -0.61 17.24
CA TYR A 449 -2.73 -1.28 16.82
C TYR A 449 -1.71 -1.23 17.95
N ILE A 450 -1.34 -2.42 18.44
CA ILE A 450 -0.35 -2.58 19.51
C ILE A 450 0.78 -3.42 18.93
N PRO A 451 1.93 -2.86 18.57
CA PRO A 451 3.00 -3.65 17.99
C PRO A 451 3.67 -4.55 19.03
N VAL A 452 3.96 -5.80 18.66
CA VAL A 452 4.97 -6.62 19.31
C VAL A 452 6.33 -6.19 18.77
N LEU A 453 7.31 -6.00 19.67
CA LEU A 453 8.65 -5.58 19.33
C LEU A 453 9.61 -6.77 19.35
N ASP A 454 10.62 -6.76 18.48
CA ASP A 454 11.74 -7.70 18.53
C ASP A 454 12.76 -7.31 19.61
N SER A 455 13.89 -8.03 19.68
CA SER A 455 14.97 -7.74 20.63
C SER A 455 15.67 -6.40 20.43
N ASN A 456 15.41 -5.70 19.31
CA ASN A 456 15.97 -4.42 18.95
C ASN A 456 14.93 -3.28 19.04
N ASP A 457 13.82 -3.52 19.74
CA ASP A 457 12.69 -2.58 19.86
C ASP A 457 12.00 -2.24 18.52
N MET A 458 12.16 -3.09 17.49
CA MET A 458 11.53 -2.88 16.17
C MET A 458 10.17 -3.59 16.11
N PRO A 459 9.10 -2.90 15.65
CA PRO A 459 7.78 -3.50 15.56
C PRO A 459 7.71 -4.56 14.45
N ILE A 460 7.34 -5.79 14.81
CA ILE A 460 7.34 -6.93 13.87
C ILE A 460 5.94 -7.28 13.36
N TYR A 461 4.94 -7.28 14.23
CA TYR A 461 3.53 -7.54 13.92
C TYR A 461 2.63 -6.94 15.00
N ASN A 462 1.34 -6.81 14.73
CA ASN A 462 0.37 -6.37 15.73
C ASN A 462 0.02 -7.48 16.71
N ASP A 463 0.11 -7.18 18.00
CA ASP A 463 -0.33 -8.04 19.09
C ASP A 463 -1.79 -8.43 18.90
N ARG A 464 -2.07 -9.72 19.14
CA ARG A 464 -3.40 -10.33 19.08
C ARG A 464 -4.13 -10.21 17.73
N GLU A 465 -3.44 -9.96 16.63
CA GLU A 465 -4.04 -9.94 15.27
C GLU A 465 -3.49 -11.06 14.39
N LEU A 466 -4.40 -11.92 13.91
CA LEU A 466 -4.10 -12.88 12.83
C LEU A 466 -4.88 -12.52 11.57
N ILE A 467 -4.20 -12.49 10.42
CA ILE A 467 -4.82 -12.56 9.11
C ILE A 467 -5.10 -14.04 8.82
N VAL A 468 -6.36 -14.41 8.64
CA VAL A 468 -6.81 -15.77 8.37
C VAL A 468 -7.65 -15.81 7.10
N MET A 469 -7.22 -16.61 6.13
CA MET A 469 -8.00 -16.94 4.95
C MET A 469 -8.64 -18.31 5.14
N PHE A 470 -9.98 -18.35 5.22
CA PHE A 470 -10.73 -19.60 5.31
C PHE A 470 -11.04 -20.15 3.92
N ASP A 471 -11.34 -21.45 3.83
CA ASP A 471 -11.92 -22.03 2.63
C ASP A 471 -13.25 -21.33 2.31
N SER A 472 -13.43 -20.94 1.04
CA SER A 472 -14.63 -20.23 0.59
C SER A 472 -15.97 -20.97 0.84
N ALA A 473 -15.93 -22.29 1.07
CA ALA A 473 -17.11 -23.11 1.36
C ALA A 473 -17.61 -22.97 2.80
N VAL A 474 -16.74 -22.59 3.75
CA VAL A 474 -17.09 -22.49 5.19
C VAL A 474 -17.46 -21.08 5.64
N VAL A 475 -17.29 -20.11 4.74
CA VAL A 475 -17.58 -18.69 5.00
C VAL A 475 -19.05 -18.39 4.70
N ASN A 476 -19.70 -17.66 5.61
CA ASN A 476 -21.06 -17.19 5.47
C ASN A 476 -21.15 -16.09 4.39
N LYS A 477 -21.58 -16.49 3.20
CA LYS A 477 -21.63 -15.62 2.02
C LYS A 477 -22.64 -14.48 2.18
N ALA A 478 -23.72 -14.69 2.94
CA ALA A 478 -24.72 -13.65 3.17
C ALA A 478 -24.12 -12.47 3.94
N GLU A 479 -23.27 -12.75 4.94
CA GLU A 479 -22.60 -11.70 5.71
C GLU A 479 -21.46 -11.03 4.94
N VAL A 480 -20.66 -11.79 4.20
CA VAL A 480 -19.53 -11.22 3.44
C VAL A 480 -20.00 -10.34 2.28
N ASN A 481 -21.13 -10.68 1.65
CA ASN A 481 -21.71 -9.89 0.56
C ASN A 481 -22.30 -8.55 1.01
N ARG A 482 -22.53 -8.35 2.32
CA ARG A 482 -22.93 -7.04 2.88
C ARG A 482 -21.69 -6.16 2.93
N ILE A 483 -21.47 -5.34 1.90
CA ILE A 483 -20.29 -4.48 1.75
C ILE A 483 -20.09 -3.50 2.91
N HIS A 484 -21.17 -3.12 3.59
CA HIS A 484 -21.14 -2.22 4.75
C HIS A 484 -20.99 -2.97 6.09
N LYS A 485 -21.04 -4.31 6.11
CA LYS A 485 -20.64 -5.15 7.26
C LYS A 485 -19.13 -5.38 7.23
N ARG A 486 -18.38 -4.42 7.77
CA ARG A 486 -16.91 -4.40 7.77
C ARG A 486 -16.29 -5.21 8.90
N PHE A 487 -17.00 -5.38 10.01
CA PHE A 487 -16.56 -6.20 11.14
C PHE A 487 -17.74 -6.85 11.87
N GLY A 488 -17.44 -7.83 12.72
CA GLY A 488 -18.42 -8.63 13.45
C GLY A 488 -17.75 -9.62 14.40
N LEU A 489 -18.48 -10.63 14.84
CA LEU A 489 -17.96 -11.79 15.56
C LEU A 489 -17.59 -12.89 14.56
N LEU A 490 -16.63 -13.75 14.91
CA LEU A 490 -16.19 -14.84 14.04
C LEU A 490 -17.35 -15.78 13.66
N GLU A 491 -18.28 -16.01 14.59
CA GLU A 491 -19.50 -16.81 14.37
C GLU A 491 -20.50 -16.25 13.35
N GLU A 492 -20.40 -14.97 13.01
CA GLU A 492 -21.21 -14.40 11.93
C GLU A 492 -20.63 -14.76 10.55
N PHE A 493 -19.29 -14.81 10.44
CA PHE A 493 -18.60 -14.98 9.16
C PHE A 493 -18.23 -16.43 8.82
N VAL A 494 -18.16 -17.33 9.80
CA VAL A 494 -17.67 -18.70 9.62
C VAL A 494 -18.63 -19.71 10.24
N ASP A 495 -18.87 -20.83 9.57
CA ASP A 495 -19.80 -21.84 10.07
C ASP A 495 -19.41 -22.45 11.43
N THR A 496 -20.41 -22.93 12.16
CA THR A 496 -20.23 -23.49 13.51
C THR A 496 -19.34 -24.74 13.54
N THR A 497 -19.30 -25.53 12.46
CA THR A 497 -18.46 -26.75 12.40
C THR A 497 -16.99 -26.37 12.35
N THR A 498 -16.66 -25.38 11.56
CA THR A 498 -15.31 -24.82 11.43
C THR A 498 -14.89 -24.13 12.72
N ILE A 499 -15.78 -23.37 13.37
CA ILE A 499 -15.48 -22.76 14.68
C ILE A 499 -15.20 -23.84 15.73
N ASN A 500 -15.99 -24.91 15.79
CA ASN A 500 -15.73 -26.02 16.71
C ASN A 500 -14.37 -26.69 16.44
N LEU A 501 -13.97 -26.81 15.17
CA LEU A 501 -12.66 -27.35 14.78
C LEU A 501 -11.51 -26.42 15.23
N VAL A 502 -11.63 -25.12 14.96
CA VAL A 502 -10.67 -24.10 15.41
C VAL A 502 -10.56 -24.09 16.94
N ASN A 503 -11.71 -24.09 17.63
CA ASN A 503 -11.77 -24.10 19.09
C ASN A 503 -11.13 -25.35 19.68
N ALA A 504 -11.37 -26.53 19.09
CA ALA A 504 -10.74 -27.78 19.51
C ALA A 504 -9.23 -27.76 19.27
N LYS A 505 -8.75 -27.12 18.19
CA LYS A 505 -7.33 -27.01 17.88
C LYS A 505 -6.58 -26.10 18.85
N LEU A 506 -7.20 -24.99 19.25
CA LEU A 506 -6.59 -23.99 20.13
C LEU A 506 -6.87 -24.22 21.62
N GLY A 507 -7.88 -25.03 21.95
CA GLY A 507 -8.30 -25.29 23.33
C GLY A 507 -9.05 -24.12 23.98
N LEU A 508 -9.65 -23.23 23.17
CA LEU A 508 -10.40 -22.05 23.63
C LEU A 508 -11.50 -21.67 22.64
N ASP A 509 -12.49 -20.91 23.11
CA ASP A 509 -13.61 -20.48 22.28
C ASP A 509 -13.34 -19.13 21.59
N LEU A 510 -13.23 -19.15 20.27
CA LEU A 510 -13.08 -17.98 19.41
C LEU A 510 -14.39 -17.53 18.74
N SER A 511 -15.56 -18.13 19.03
CA SER A 511 -16.80 -17.77 18.33
C SER A 511 -17.12 -16.27 18.44
N ARG A 512 -16.83 -15.68 19.60
CA ARG A 512 -17.01 -14.26 19.91
C ARG A 512 -15.76 -13.41 19.68
N ALA A 513 -14.74 -13.92 18.99
CA ALA A 513 -13.58 -13.14 18.60
C ALA A 513 -14.00 -12.02 17.63
N LYS A 514 -13.59 -10.78 17.89
CA LYS A 514 -13.83 -9.66 16.99
C LYS A 514 -13.08 -9.95 15.68
N THR A 515 -13.81 -9.86 14.57
CA THR A 515 -13.35 -10.27 13.24
C THR A 515 -13.61 -9.14 12.26
N ILE A 516 -12.61 -8.79 11.45
CA ILE A 516 -12.63 -7.63 10.54
C ILE A 516 -12.35 -8.13 9.11
N LYS A 517 -13.11 -7.69 8.11
CA LYS A 517 -12.80 -7.99 6.70
C LYS A 517 -11.51 -7.29 6.29
N VAL A 518 -10.57 -8.02 5.70
CA VAL A 518 -9.35 -7.40 5.12
C VAL A 518 -9.69 -6.66 3.83
N PHE A 519 -10.53 -7.28 2.99
CA PHE A 519 -11.04 -6.72 1.73
C PHE A 519 -12.52 -6.38 1.93
N ASP A 520 -12.79 -5.25 2.58
CA ASP A 520 -14.13 -4.87 3.04
C ASP A 520 -15.13 -4.57 1.90
N TRP A 521 -14.64 -4.10 0.76
CA TRP A 521 -15.42 -3.83 -0.45
C TRP A 521 -15.71 -5.06 -1.32
N MET A 522 -14.96 -6.17 -1.16
CA MET A 522 -15.14 -7.35 -2.01
C MET A 522 -16.33 -8.23 -1.56
N THR A 523 -16.99 -8.83 -2.54
CA THR A 523 -18.11 -9.77 -2.42
C THR A 523 -17.80 -11.09 -3.13
N THR A 524 -18.68 -12.07 -2.98
CA THR A 524 -18.59 -13.34 -3.73
C THR A 524 -18.78 -13.20 -5.23
N ALA A 525 -19.30 -12.06 -5.72
CA ALA A 525 -19.41 -11.77 -7.16
C ALA A 525 -18.05 -11.39 -7.78
N ASP A 526 -17.11 -10.87 -6.98
CA ASP A 526 -15.76 -10.45 -7.37
C ASP A 526 -14.85 -11.67 -7.60
N SER A 527 -15.19 -12.45 -8.61
CA SER A 527 -14.54 -13.71 -8.97
C SER A 527 -13.65 -13.59 -10.20
N LEU A 528 -13.82 -12.52 -10.97
CA LEU A 528 -13.10 -12.24 -12.22
C LEU A 528 -12.64 -10.78 -12.24
N SER A 529 -11.44 -10.53 -12.74
CA SER A 529 -10.92 -9.18 -13.01
C SER A 529 -10.58 -9.08 -14.49
N ILE A 530 -10.82 -7.91 -15.07
CA ILE A 530 -10.33 -7.57 -16.40
C ILE A 530 -8.97 -6.89 -16.21
N THR A 531 -7.92 -7.50 -16.72
CA THR A 531 -6.57 -6.91 -16.69
C THR A 531 -6.54 -5.65 -17.54
N ARG A 532 -5.47 -4.86 -17.42
CA ARG A 532 -5.25 -3.68 -18.28
C ARG A 532 -5.23 -4.01 -19.78
N LEU A 533 -4.99 -5.27 -20.13
CA LEU A 533 -4.98 -5.81 -21.48
C LEU A 533 -6.35 -6.33 -21.97
N GLY A 534 -7.40 -6.24 -21.14
CA GLY A 534 -8.74 -6.74 -21.48
C GLY A 534 -8.92 -8.24 -21.22
N ASP A 535 -7.90 -8.95 -20.73
CA ASP A 535 -8.01 -10.37 -20.39
C ASP A 535 -8.81 -10.56 -19.11
N THR A 536 -9.71 -11.53 -19.11
CA THR A 536 -10.42 -11.93 -17.90
C THR A 536 -9.59 -12.94 -17.11
N ILE A 537 -9.19 -12.60 -15.88
CA ILE A 537 -8.48 -13.48 -14.96
C ILE A 537 -9.34 -13.84 -13.74
N LYS A 538 -9.12 -15.01 -13.15
CA LYS A 538 -9.82 -15.41 -11.92
C LYS A 538 -9.19 -14.72 -10.70
N ILE A 539 -10.01 -14.06 -9.89
CA ILE A 539 -9.62 -13.51 -8.60
C ILE A 539 -9.72 -14.65 -7.57
N PRO A 540 -8.67 -14.92 -6.76
CA PRO A 540 -8.80 -15.73 -5.55
C PRO A 540 -9.92 -15.20 -4.65
N PRO A 541 -10.55 -16.03 -3.78
CA PRO A 541 -11.64 -15.57 -2.92
C PRO A 541 -11.10 -14.72 -1.75
N PHE A 542 -10.50 -13.57 -2.06
CA PHE A 542 -9.94 -12.64 -1.07
C PHE A 542 -11.00 -12.17 -0.06
N TRP A 543 -12.27 -12.11 -0.47
CA TRP A 543 -13.43 -11.88 0.40
C TRP A 543 -13.59 -12.90 1.56
N ALA A 544 -12.91 -14.04 1.52
CA ALA A 544 -12.84 -15.04 2.61
C ALA A 544 -11.68 -14.80 3.60
N THR A 545 -11.08 -13.61 3.59
CA THR A 545 -9.90 -13.25 4.41
C THR A 545 -10.26 -12.22 5.48
N PHE A 546 -9.92 -12.53 6.73
CA PHE A 546 -10.28 -11.72 7.89
C PHE A 546 -9.09 -11.48 8.82
N VAL A 547 -9.08 -10.34 9.51
CA VAL A 547 -8.30 -10.18 10.74
C VAL A 547 -9.13 -10.72 11.91
N VAL A 548 -8.64 -11.74 12.60
CA VAL A 548 -9.25 -12.32 13.80
C VAL A 548 -8.50 -11.85 15.04
N LYS A 549 -9.20 -11.18 15.97
CA LYS A 549 -8.64 -10.67 17.21
C LYS A 549 -8.59 -11.75 18.28
N LEU A 550 -7.38 -12.11 18.71
CA LEU A 550 -7.16 -13.12 19.74
C LEU A 550 -7.43 -12.58 21.16
N PRO A 551 -7.87 -13.43 22.11
CA PRO A 551 -7.88 -13.08 23.53
C PRO A 551 -6.45 -12.87 24.06
N THR A 552 -6.34 -12.20 25.21
CA THR A 552 -5.05 -11.93 25.87
C THR A 552 -4.37 -13.24 26.32
N GLY A 553 -3.05 -13.33 26.16
CA GLY A 553 -2.24 -14.45 26.68
C GLY A 553 -1.99 -15.59 25.69
N LEU A 554 -2.45 -15.47 24.45
CA LEU A 554 -2.06 -16.35 23.36
C LEU A 554 -0.86 -15.80 22.60
N ASP A 555 0.07 -16.69 22.25
CA ASP A 555 1.15 -16.37 21.33
C ASP A 555 0.62 -16.36 19.89
N VAL A 556 0.79 -15.23 19.20
CA VAL A 556 0.26 -15.01 17.84
C VAL A 556 0.88 -15.99 16.84
N MET A 557 2.18 -16.25 16.95
CA MET A 557 2.92 -17.12 16.04
C MET A 557 2.51 -18.59 16.23
N GLU A 558 2.49 -19.07 17.48
CA GLU A 558 2.06 -20.45 17.77
C GLU A 558 0.60 -20.69 17.37
N THR A 559 -0.24 -19.67 17.51
CA THR A 559 -1.65 -19.73 17.08
C THR A 559 -1.74 -19.81 15.55
N ALA A 560 -1.00 -18.98 14.81
CA ALA A 560 -0.95 -19.03 13.34
C ALA A 560 -0.50 -20.41 12.84
N ASP A 561 0.60 -20.94 13.39
CA ASP A 561 1.13 -22.26 13.05
C ASP A 561 0.11 -23.37 13.33
N SER A 562 -0.58 -23.29 14.47
CA SER A 562 -1.63 -24.25 14.83
C SER A 562 -2.79 -24.24 13.83
N LEU A 563 -3.27 -23.06 13.44
CA LEU A 563 -4.36 -22.92 12.47
C LEU A 563 -3.95 -23.38 11.07
N ASN A 564 -2.71 -23.13 10.64
CA ASN A 564 -2.19 -23.60 9.35
C ASN A 564 -2.19 -25.13 9.20
N THR A 565 -2.29 -25.89 10.29
CA THR A 565 -2.46 -27.35 10.23
C THR A 565 -3.87 -27.81 9.85
N LEU A 566 -4.86 -26.91 9.79
CA LEU A 566 -6.26 -27.20 9.48
C LEU A 566 -6.58 -27.10 7.98
N ARG A 567 -5.58 -27.22 7.10
CA ARG A 567 -5.84 -27.27 5.65
C ARG A 567 -6.71 -28.48 5.27
N PRO A 568 -7.69 -28.33 4.35
CA PRO A 568 -7.96 -27.14 3.54
C PRO A 568 -8.85 -26.07 4.21
N THR A 569 -9.51 -26.36 5.33
CA THR A 569 -10.48 -25.47 5.98
C THR A 569 -9.92 -24.08 6.32
N VAL A 570 -8.69 -24.02 6.83
CA VAL A 570 -7.90 -22.78 6.91
C VAL A 570 -6.88 -22.82 5.77
N TYR A 571 -7.03 -21.93 4.81
CA TYR A 571 -6.13 -21.83 3.66
C TYR A 571 -4.81 -21.15 4.04
N LEU A 572 -4.83 -20.13 4.90
CA LEU A 572 -3.62 -19.61 5.56
C LEU A 572 -4.00 -18.88 6.84
N ALA A 573 -3.08 -18.86 7.81
CA ALA A 573 -3.13 -17.99 8.97
C ALA A 573 -1.73 -17.39 9.20
N GLU A 574 -1.64 -16.08 9.39
CA GLU A 574 -0.38 -15.40 9.65
C GLU A 574 -0.59 -14.18 10.58
N PRO A 575 0.43 -13.74 11.32
CA PRO A 575 0.38 -12.47 12.03
C PRO A 575 0.10 -11.29 11.10
N ASN A 576 -0.56 -10.25 11.61
CA ASN A 576 -0.64 -8.98 10.88
C ASN A 576 0.70 -8.23 11.00
N TYR A 577 1.64 -8.53 10.08
CA TYR A 577 2.99 -7.98 10.06
C TYR A 577 3.03 -6.46 9.80
N ILE A 578 4.06 -5.80 10.33
CA ILE A 578 4.28 -4.36 10.16
C ILE A 578 5.42 -4.14 9.15
N GLY A 579 5.13 -3.39 8.08
CA GLY A 579 6.13 -2.96 7.10
C GLY A 579 6.70 -1.58 7.42
N PHE A 580 7.94 -1.31 6.98
CA PHE A 580 8.61 -0.02 7.14
C PHE A 580 8.89 0.63 5.79
N LEU A 581 8.74 1.95 5.73
CA LEU A 581 9.36 2.74 4.67
C LEU A 581 10.87 2.77 4.94
N THR A 582 11.66 2.29 3.99
CA THR A 582 13.12 2.38 4.07
C THR A 582 13.52 3.85 4.04
N SER A 583 13.86 4.39 5.20
CA SER A 583 14.33 5.77 5.30
C SER A 583 15.67 5.89 4.59
N LEU A 584 15.75 6.81 3.64
CA LEU A 584 17.02 7.26 3.08
C LEU A 584 18.04 7.53 4.19
N PRO A 585 19.34 7.27 3.96
CA PRO A 585 20.38 7.51 4.95
C PRO A 585 20.29 8.94 5.52
N ASN A 586 20.36 9.08 6.85
CA ASN A 586 20.26 10.38 7.54
C ASN A 586 21.56 11.21 7.51
N ASP A 587 22.56 10.74 6.77
CA ASP A 587 23.88 11.33 6.68
C ASP A 587 23.81 12.72 5.97
N PRO A 588 24.40 13.80 6.53
CA PRO A 588 24.22 15.17 6.03
C PRO A 588 24.61 15.41 4.56
N GLU A 589 25.66 14.78 4.06
CA GLU A 589 26.07 14.93 2.66
C GLU A 589 25.17 14.14 1.70
N PHE A 590 24.54 13.07 2.17
CA PHE A 590 23.52 12.33 1.41
C PHE A 590 22.22 13.13 1.34
N THR A 591 21.68 13.49 2.51
CA THR A 591 20.42 14.28 2.63
C THR A 591 20.52 15.66 2.00
N GLY A 592 21.70 16.28 2.04
CA GLY A 592 21.99 17.55 1.37
C GLY A 592 22.11 17.46 -0.16
N GLY A 593 22.04 16.26 -0.74
CA GLY A 593 22.12 16.06 -2.20
C GLY A 593 23.54 16.13 -2.77
N ASN A 594 24.58 16.04 -1.94
CA ASN A 594 25.99 16.13 -2.38
C ASN A 594 26.57 14.77 -2.81
N GLN A 595 25.84 13.67 -2.62
CA GLN A 595 26.22 12.32 -3.05
C GLN A 595 25.40 11.84 -4.27
N ALA A 596 25.35 12.67 -5.32
CA ALA A 596 24.61 12.36 -6.54
C ALA A 596 25.14 11.12 -7.30
N SER A 597 26.31 10.59 -6.93
CA SER A 597 26.80 9.30 -7.41
C SER A 597 25.99 8.09 -6.91
N LEU A 598 25.25 8.23 -5.80
CA LEU A 598 24.51 7.13 -5.18
C LEU A 598 23.03 7.13 -5.62
N HIS A 599 22.40 8.29 -5.62
CA HIS A 599 20.98 8.48 -5.95
C HIS A 599 20.77 9.71 -6.86
N PRO A 600 19.76 9.74 -7.74
CA PRO A 600 19.46 10.91 -8.56
C PRO A 600 19.19 12.16 -7.73
N THR A 601 19.73 13.28 -8.19
CA THR A 601 19.38 14.61 -7.70
C THR A 601 18.73 15.42 -8.81
N GLN A 602 18.08 16.53 -8.47
CA GLN A 602 17.50 17.43 -9.46
C GLN A 602 18.54 17.93 -10.48
N GLN A 603 19.79 18.12 -10.04
CA GLN A 603 20.88 18.61 -10.87
C GLN A 603 21.54 17.49 -11.71
N TYR A 604 21.62 16.28 -11.18
CA TYR A 604 22.36 15.15 -11.78
C TYR A 604 21.53 13.87 -11.78
N SER A 605 20.39 13.89 -12.48
CA SER A 605 19.43 12.78 -12.48
C SER A 605 19.96 11.47 -13.07
N ASN A 606 21.05 11.51 -13.85
CA ASN A 606 21.58 10.34 -14.56
C ASN A 606 23.00 9.97 -14.11
N ALA A 607 23.57 10.58 -13.07
CA ALA A 607 24.96 10.33 -12.65
C ALA A 607 25.11 9.20 -11.61
N HIS A 608 24.00 8.61 -11.17
CA HIS A 608 23.96 7.70 -10.02
C HIS A 608 24.06 6.22 -10.39
N ILE A 609 24.40 5.39 -9.41
CA ILE A 609 24.40 3.91 -9.51
C ILE A 609 23.12 3.24 -8.99
N ASN A 610 22.10 4.02 -8.62
CA ASN A 610 20.78 3.50 -8.18
C ASN A 610 20.87 2.75 -6.84
N MET A 611 21.40 3.43 -5.82
CA MET A 611 21.63 2.84 -4.50
C MET A 611 20.38 2.62 -3.66
N ASP A 612 19.35 3.44 -3.78
CA ASP A 612 18.15 3.35 -2.93
C ASP A 612 17.53 1.96 -2.99
N SER A 613 17.23 1.47 -4.20
CA SER A 613 16.70 0.11 -4.38
C SER A 613 17.68 -0.99 -3.97
N ALA A 614 18.99 -0.73 -3.98
CA ALA A 614 19.98 -1.69 -3.51
C ALA A 614 19.95 -1.79 -1.97
N TRP A 615 19.83 -0.65 -1.29
CA TRP A 615 19.76 -0.58 0.17
C TRP A 615 18.47 -1.13 0.76
N ASP A 616 17.39 -1.19 -0.02
CA ASP A 616 16.18 -1.94 0.33
C ASP A 616 16.43 -3.45 0.46
N ILE A 617 17.49 -3.96 -0.19
CA ILE A 617 17.82 -5.39 -0.23
C ILE A 617 18.97 -5.73 0.72
N SER A 618 20.02 -4.89 0.77
CA SER A 618 21.19 -5.12 1.61
C SER A 618 21.95 -3.82 1.87
N THR A 619 22.38 -3.62 3.11
CA THR A 619 23.25 -2.50 3.54
C THR A 619 24.69 -2.94 3.83
N GLY A 620 24.97 -4.24 3.68
CA GLY A 620 26.27 -4.87 3.92
C GLY A 620 26.29 -5.69 5.22
N ASN A 621 27.12 -6.72 5.27
CA ASN A 621 27.30 -7.57 6.45
C ASN A 621 28.77 -7.62 6.88
N SER A 622 29.01 -7.66 8.19
CA SER A 622 30.36 -7.59 8.78
C SER A 622 31.24 -8.79 8.45
N TYR A 623 30.67 -9.96 8.14
CA TYR A 623 31.47 -11.11 7.71
C TYR A 623 32.04 -10.97 6.28
N ILE A 624 31.58 -9.98 5.51
CA ILE A 624 32.18 -9.63 4.21
C ILE A 624 33.33 -8.67 4.43
N LYS A 625 34.51 -9.09 3.99
CA LYS A 625 35.79 -8.40 4.19
C LYS A 625 36.29 -7.79 2.90
N VAL A 626 36.56 -6.48 2.93
CA VAL A 626 37.00 -5.71 1.76
C VAL A 626 38.33 -5.03 2.05
N GLY A 627 39.35 -5.29 1.23
CA GLY A 627 40.66 -4.66 1.35
C GLY A 627 40.77 -3.40 0.49
N VAL A 628 41.28 -2.32 1.09
CA VAL A 628 41.62 -1.08 0.38
C VAL A 628 43.14 -1.01 0.22
N PHE A 629 43.62 -1.25 -1.00
CA PHE A 629 45.04 -1.31 -1.34
C PHE A 629 45.54 0.05 -1.84
N ASP A 630 45.93 0.90 -0.90
CA ASP A 630 46.08 2.34 -1.19
C ASP A 630 47.11 3.02 -0.26
N THR A 631 46.98 4.33 -0.06
CA THR A 631 47.89 5.17 0.75
C THR A 631 47.74 5.00 2.25
N GLY A 632 46.71 4.26 2.68
CA GLY A 632 46.30 4.08 4.06
C GLY A 632 44.83 4.47 4.25
N ILE A 633 44.27 4.19 5.43
CA ILE A 633 42.95 4.67 5.85
C ILE A 633 43.13 5.37 7.19
N ASN A 634 42.55 6.56 7.34
CA ASN A 634 42.34 7.17 8.64
C ASN A 634 41.22 6.39 9.38
N TRP A 635 41.58 5.25 9.97
CA TRP A 635 40.64 4.35 10.64
C TRP A 635 39.93 4.97 11.85
N ALA A 636 40.45 6.08 12.38
CA ALA A 636 39.88 6.82 13.51
C ALA A 636 38.84 7.87 13.10
N HIS A 637 38.53 7.99 11.80
CA HIS A 637 37.49 8.91 11.33
C HIS A 637 36.13 8.56 11.94
N ASP A 638 35.34 9.57 12.29
CA ASP A 638 34.03 9.47 12.94
C ASP A 638 33.07 8.55 12.16
N ASP A 639 33.08 8.65 10.83
CA ASP A 639 32.32 7.78 9.91
C ASP A 639 32.83 6.34 9.80
N PHE A 640 33.85 5.96 10.57
CA PHE A 640 34.24 4.57 10.75
C PHE A 640 34.06 4.09 12.20
N SER A 641 33.60 4.96 13.08
CA SER A 641 33.47 4.72 14.52
C SER A 641 32.17 3.98 14.83
N THR A 642 32.27 2.66 15.01
CA THR A 642 31.12 1.77 15.27
C THR A 642 30.56 1.91 16.69
N ASP A 643 31.31 2.51 17.61
CA ASP A 643 30.90 2.71 19.01
C ASP A 643 31.07 4.17 19.49
N GLY A 644 31.41 5.09 18.57
CA GLY A 644 31.66 6.51 18.87
C GLY A 644 32.98 6.80 19.59
N SER A 645 33.82 5.79 19.86
CA SER A 645 35.07 5.96 20.62
C SER A 645 36.24 6.46 19.77
N ASN A 646 36.16 6.31 18.44
CA ASN A 646 37.24 6.56 17.49
C ASN A 646 38.54 5.78 17.83
N THR A 647 38.39 4.64 18.49
CA THR A 647 39.50 3.72 18.80
C THR A 647 39.61 2.62 17.74
N TRP A 648 40.75 1.93 17.70
CA TRP A 648 40.96 0.82 16.77
C TRP A 648 39.90 -0.27 16.92
N ASN A 649 39.59 -0.68 18.15
CA ASN A 649 38.59 -1.71 18.40
C ASN A 649 37.17 -1.25 18.03
N GLY A 650 36.89 0.04 18.27
CA GLY A 650 35.65 0.71 17.92
C GLY A 650 35.56 1.18 16.46
N SER A 651 36.51 0.80 15.60
CA SER A 651 36.49 1.12 14.17
C SER A 651 35.92 -0.03 13.35
N LYS A 652 35.29 0.25 12.21
CA LYS A 652 34.93 -0.78 11.22
C LYS A 652 36.13 -1.30 10.42
N ILE A 653 37.29 -0.64 10.55
CA ILE A 653 38.54 -1.12 9.99
C ILE A 653 39.07 -2.17 10.96
N LYS A 654 38.91 -3.46 10.62
CA LYS A 654 39.20 -4.58 11.54
C LYS A 654 40.57 -5.23 11.33
N GLY A 655 41.25 -4.91 10.24
CA GLY A 655 42.57 -5.46 9.94
C GLY A 655 43.37 -4.64 8.95
N GLY A 656 44.60 -5.07 8.68
CA GLY A 656 45.48 -4.41 7.72
C GLY A 656 46.93 -4.31 8.18
N TRP A 657 47.79 -3.98 7.23
CA TRP A 657 49.22 -3.84 7.44
C TRP A 657 49.77 -2.71 6.58
N ASP A 658 50.79 -2.02 7.09
CA ASP A 658 51.60 -1.11 6.31
C ASP A 658 52.74 -1.89 5.66
N PHE A 659 52.56 -2.26 4.39
CA PHE A 659 53.52 -3.05 3.62
C PHE A 659 54.72 -2.24 3.11
N TYR A 660 54.69 -0.92 3.23
CA TYR A 660 55.83 -0.07 2.89
C TYR A 660 56.78 0.06 4.08
N ASN A 661 56.27 0.47 5.25
CA ASN A 661 57.08 0.60 6.47
C ASN A 661 57.24 -0.73 7.23
N ASN A 662 56.51 -1.77 6.83
CA ASN A 662 56.46 -3.09 7.48
C ASN A 662 56.00 -3.02 8.95
N LEU A 663 54.84 -2.40 9.19
CA LEU A 663 54.30 -2.14 10.52
C LEU A 663 52.81 -2.52 10.63
N PRO A 664 52.34 -2.92 11.83
CA PRO A 664 50.92 -3.15 12.06
C PRO A 664 50.15 -1.83 12.02
N ILE A 665 48.96 -1.84 11.41
CA ILE A 665 48.22 -0.62 11.13
C ILE A 665 47.53 -0.02 12.38
N ASN A 666 47.26 -0.84 13.39
CA ASN A 666 46.54 -0.48 14.61
C ASN A 666 47.32 0.45 15.55
N ASN A 667 48.63 0.58 15.36
CA ASN A 667 49.51 1.35 16.25
C ASN A 667 49.64 2.83 15.87
N PHE A 668 49.04 3.27 14.76
CA PHE A 668 49.21 4.63 14.25
C PHE A 668 47.86 5.19 13.81
N MET A 669 47.34 6.16 14.57
CA MET A 669 46.19 6.96 14.15
C MET A 669 46.55 7.73 12.89
N GLY A 670 45.70 7.71 11.87
CA GLY A 670 45.90 8.51 10.66
C GLY A 670 47.05 8.04 9.76
N ASN A 671 47.22 6.72 9.58
CA ASN A 671 48.22 6.12 8.67
C ASN A 671 48.08 6.50 7.18
N ASP A 672 47.08 7.31 6.83
CA ASP A 672 46.91 7.85 5.50
C ASP A 672 47.52 9.26 5.41
N HIS A 673 48.82 9.31 5.09
CA HIS A 673 49.58 10.56 5.06
C HIS A 673 49.26 11.47 3.84
N ILE A 674 48.39 11.02 2.94
CA ILE A 674 48.06 11.68 1.66
C ILE A 674 46.56 11.88 1.53
N GLY A 675 45.78 10.91 1.99
CA GLY A 675 44.34 10.97 2.04
C GLY A 675 43.59 10.19 0.97
N HIS A 676 44.30 9.59 0.01
CA HIS A 676 43.66 8.94 -1.13
C HIS A 676 42.91 7.67 -0.70
N GLY A 677 43.53 6.81 0.11
CA GLY A 677 42.88 5.60 0.60
C GLY A 677 41.71 5.86 1.55
N THR A 678 41.74 6.93 2.34
CA THR A 678 40.59 7.36 3.15
C THR A 678 39.41 7.78 2.28
N LYS A 679 39.65 8.49 1.18
CA LYS A 679 38.61 8.85 0.20
C LYS A 679 38.01 7.62 -0.47
N VAL A 680 38.84 6.63 -0.82
CA VAL A 680 38.40 5.36 -1.39
C VAL A 680 37.54 4.58 -0.39
N ALA A 681 38.02 4.44 0.86
CA ALA A 681 37.29 3.74 1.92
C ALA A 681 35.95 4.41 2.28
N GLY A 682 35.89 5.74 2.24
CA GLY A 682 34.66 6.49 2.50
C GLY A 682 33.54 6.21 1.51
N VAL A 683 33.83 6.21 0.19
CA VAL A 683 32.85 5.86 -0.86
C VAL A 683 32.33 4.45 -0.65
N LEU A 684 33.25 3.52 -0.39
CA LEU A 684 32.97 2.09 -0.29
C LEU A 684 32.12 1.76 0.95
N GLY A 685 32.47 2.33 2.10
CA GLY A 685 31.92 1.85 3.37
C GLY A 685 32.01 2.81 4.55
N ALA A 686 31.97 4.14 4.36
CA ALA A 686 31.58 5.01 5.48
C ALA A 686 30.28 4.52 6.13
N LEU A 687 30.20 4.62 7.46
CA LEU A 687 29.00 4.26 8.21
C LEU A 687 27.81 5.08 7.71
N ARG A 688 26.68 4.41 7.50
CA ARG A 688 25.41 5.09 7.20
C ARG A 688 24.63 5.32 8.48
N ASN A 689 23.67 6.22 8.40
CA ASN A 689 22.67 6.46 9.45
C ASN A 689 23.27 6.86 10.81
N ASN A 690 24.49 7.38 10.81
CA ASN A 690 25.17 7.84 12.03
C ASN A 690 25.02 9.37 12.22
N SER A 691 24.25 10.04 11.36
CA SER A 691 24.02 11.50 11.31
C SER A 691 25.30 12.32 11.09
N LYS A 692 26.32 11.74 10.46
CA LYS A 692 27.60 12.40 10.17
C LYS A 692 27.97 12.21 8.70
N ASN A 693 28.75 13.16 8.21
CA ASN A 693 29.38 13.19 6.88
C ASN A 693 28.62 12.46 5.76
N VAL A 694 29.08 11.29 5.31
CA VAL A 694 28.67 10.67 4.04
C VAL A 694 28.11 9.26 4.26
N ALA A 695 27.14 8.88 3.44
CA ALA A 695 26.69 7.50 3.36
C ALA A 695 27.66 6.66 2.51
N GLY A 696 28.30 5.63 3.06
CA GLY A 696 29.07 4.65 2.29
C GLY A 696 28.17 3.58 1.67
N ILE A 697 28.54 3.05 0.51
CA ILE A 697 27.71 2.06 -0.23
C ILE A 697 27.40 0.82 0.62
N SER A 698 28.40 0.32 1.35
CA SER A 698 28.29 -0.86 2.22
C SER A 698 28.48 -0.51 3.71
N GLY A 699 27.87 0.61 4.11
CA GLY A 699 28.01 1.24 5.41
C GLY A 699 27.17 0.68 6.56
N GLY A 700 26.31 -0.32 6.32
CA GLY A 700 25.36 -0.83 7.32
C GLY A 700 24.18 0.12 7.54
N ASN A 701 23.53 0.00 8.70
CA ASN A 701 22.40 0.86 9.09
C ASN A 701 22.64 1.68 10.37
N GLY A 702 23.90 1.88 10.78
CA GLY A 702 24.25 2.81 11.87
C GLY A 702 23.92 2.31 13.29
N GLY A 703 23.48 1.04 13.43
CA GLY A 703 23.03 0.43 14.69
C GLY A 703 24.13 0.03 15.69
N GLY A 704 25.27 0.72 15.71
CA GLY A 704 26.39 0.42 16.60
C GLY A 704 27.29 -0.74 16.13
N SER A 705 27.98 -1.42 17.06
CA SER A 705 29.04 -2.41 16.76
C SER A 705 28.59 -3.65 15.99
N ASN A 706 27.29 -3.87 15.78
CA ASN A 706 26.75 -5.07 15.15
C ASN A 706 26.14 -4.81 13.77
N ASP A 707 26.01 -3.55 13.34
CA ASP A 707 25.36 -3.16 12.08
C ASP A 707 26.13 -2.02 11.39
N PHE A 708 27.43 -2.25 11.21
CA PHE A 708 28.35 -1.32 10.55
C PHE A 708 28.61 -1.65 9.06
N GLY A 709 27.84 -2.58 8.50
CA GLY A 709 28.04 -3.08 7.16
C GLY A 709 29.29 -3.93 7.04
N THR A 710 30.01 -3.79 5.92
CA THR A 710 31.16 -4.64 5.59
C THR A 710 32.42 -4.26 6.38
N GLU A 711 33.26 -5.26 6.70
CA GLU A 711 34.56 -5.05 7.34
C GLU A 711 35.58 -4.51 6.33
N LEU A 712 36.27 -3.42 6.70
CA LEU A 712 37.35 -2.87 5.88
C LEU A 712 38.72 -3.28 6.40
N HIS A 713 39.63 -3.57 5.47
CA HIS A 713 41.02 -3.88 5.77
C HIS A 713 41.94 -2.86 5.11
N ASN A 714 42.79 -2.22 5.90
CA ASN A 714 43.71 -1.19 5.44
C ASN A 714 45.02 -1.82 4.93
N MET A 715 45.15 -1.95 3.60
CA MET A 715 46.29 -2.57 2.94
C MET A 715 47.20 -1.47 2.38
N ARG A 716 47.94 -0.79 3.27
CA ARG A 716 48.77 0.35 2.88
C ARG A 716 50.01 -0.10 2.09
N ILE A 717 50.19 0.44 0.89
CA ILE A 717 51.26 0.07 -0.04
C ILE A 717 52.05 1.27 -0.59
N SER A 718 51.65 2.50 -0.27
CA SER A 718 52.31 3.71 -0.75
C SER A 718 53.49 4.12 0.13
N GLU A 719 54.41 4.87 -0.48
CA GLU A 719 55.42 5.65 0.23
C GLU A 719 54.78 6.72 1.15
N ASN A 720 55.53 7.14 2.17
CA ASN A 720 55.12 8.25 3.03
C ASN A 720 55.04 9.57 2.24
N ASN A 721 53.89 10.25 2.29
CA ASN A 721 53.66 11.55 1.63
C ASN A 721 53.84 11.55 0.09
N SER A 722 53.79 10.38 -0.55
CA SER A 722 53.90 10.23 -2.01
C SER A 722 52.96 9.14 -2.55
N TYR A 723 52.39 9.36 -3.73
CA TYR A 723 51.56 8.38 -4.45
C TYR A 723 52.38 7.21 -5.03
N ASN A 724 53.69 7.16 -4.80
CA ASN A 724 54.54 6.08 -5.24
C ASN A 724 54.16 4.78 -4.54
N ILE A 725 53.98 3.72 -5.32
CA ILE A 725 53.72 2.37 -4.83
C ILE A 725 54.86 1.47 -5.27
N TYR A 726 55.41 0.73 -4.32
CA TYR A 726 56.48 -0.22 -4.59
C TYR A 726 55.91 -1.61 -4.85
N MET A 727 56.38 -2.22 -5.94
CA MET A 727 55.79 -3.45 -6.47
C MET A 727 55.89 -4.62 -5.48
N ASN A 728 56.97 -4.73 -4.70
CA ASN A 728 57.12 -5.74 -3.66
C ASN A 728 56.05 -5.58 -2.55
N SER A 729 55.75 -4.34 -2.15
CA SER A 729 54.70 -4.05 -1.15
C SER A 729 53.33 -4.41 -1.70
N ALA A 730 53.02 -4.04 -2.94
CA ALA A 730 51.76 -4.39 -3.60
C ALA A 730 51.58 -5.90 -3.76
N ILE A 731 52.60 -6.62 -4.24
CA ILE A 731 52.60 -8.08 -4.39
C ILE A 731 52.36 -8.76 -3.04
N ASN A 732 53.11 -8.37 -2.01
CA ASN A 732 52.98 -8.95 -0.68
C ASN A 732 51.59 -8.69 -0.09
N ALA A 733 51.08 -7.48 -0.25
CA ALA A 733 49.74 -7.12 0.19
C ALA A 733 48.68 -7.99 -0.49
N ILE A 734 48.71 -8.14 -1.83
CA ILE A 734 47.72 -8.91 -2.58
C ILE A 734 47.71 -10.36 -2.11
N VAL A 735 48.88 -11.00 -2.02
CA VAL A 735 48.96 -12.40 -1.57
C VAL A 735 48.49 -12.54 -0.12
N THR A 736 48.89 -11.63 0.77
CA THR A 736 48.46 -11.64 2.18
C THR A 736 46.95 -11.39 2.31
N GLY A 737 46.38 -10.53 1.47
CA GLY A 737 44.95 -10.25 1.43
C GLY A 737 44.14 -11.47 0.98
N ALA A 738 44.58 -12.15 -0.07
CA ALA A 738 43.89 -13.31 -0.65
C ALA A 738 44.00 -14.57 0.22
N THR A 739 45.08 -14.70 0.98
CA THR A 739 45.33 -15.91 1.77
C THR A 739 44.39 -15.98 2.98
N ASN A 740 43.66 -17.09 3.11
CA ASN A 740 42.83 -17.37 4.30
C ASN A 740 43.68 -17.80 5.51
N SER A 741 44.66 -18.68 5.31
CA SER A 741 45.52 -19.23 6.37
C SER A 741 46.73 -18.33 6.63
N ASN A 742 46.69 -17.54 7.71
CA ASN A 742 47.68 -16.51 8.10
C ASN A 742 47.64 -15.19 7.30
N GLY A 743 46.63 -15.00 6.45
CA GLY A 743 46.33 -13.73 5.79
C GLY A 743 45.01 -13.13 6.26
N TYR A 744 44.42 -12.23 5.46
CA TYR A 744 43.17 -11.56 5.83
C TYR A 744 41.90 -12.24 5.30
N GLY A 745 42.02 -13.13 4.31
CA GLY A 745 40.87 -13.82 3.71
C GLY A 745 39.84 -12.85 3.14
N LEU A 746 40.30 -11.88 2.37
CA LEU A 746 39.43 -10.85 1.79
C LEU A 746 38.50 -11.46 0.75
N HIS A 747 37.27 -10.94 0.68
CA HIS A 747 36.32 -11.29 -0.38
C HIS A 747 36.47 -10.36 -1.59
N ILE A 748 36.86 -9.11 -1.35
CA ILE A 748 37.08 -8.09 -2.38
C ILE A 748 38.38 -7.34 -2.13
N MET A 749 39.09 -6.99 -3.21
CA MET A 749 40.24 -6.09 -3.21
C MET A 749 39.98 -4.88 -4.10
N ASN A 750 40.03 -3.68 -3.53
CA ASN A 750 39.96 -2.43 -4.27
C ASN A 750 41.36 -1.87 -4.55
N HIS A 751 41.71 -1.72 -5.83
CA HIS A 751 42.98 -1.19 -6.32
C HIS A 751 42.77 0.11 -7.12
N SER A 752 42.81 1.25 -6.43
CA SER A 752 42.70 2.58 -7.03
C SER A 752 44.07 3.19 -7.40
N TRP A 753 44.94 2.37 -8.01
CA TRP A 753 46.29 2.75 -8.42
C TRP A 753 46.70 2.05 -9.72
N SER A 754 47.76 2.52 -10.35
CA SER A 754 48.28 1.91 -11.59
C SER A 754 49.79 2.01 -11.75
N SER A 755 50.33 1.13 -12.58
CA SER A 755 51.68 1.18 -13.12
C SER A 755 51.66 1.02 -14.64
N THR A 756 52.56 1.70 -15.34
CA THR A 756 52.75 1.52 -16.79
C THR A 756 53.53 0.26 -17.14
N ASN A 757 54.19 -0.36 -16.16
CA ASN A 757 55.03 -1.54 -16.38
C ASN A 757 54.33 -2.79 -15.85
N SER A 758 54.23 -3.81 -16.70
CA SER A 758 53.78 -5.13 -16.27
C SER A 758 54.86 -5.79 -15.41
N SER A 759 54.45 -6.42 -14.31
CA SER A 759 55.32 -7.26 -13.47
C SER A 759 54.83 -8.70 -13.51
N GLY A 760 55.73 -9.66 -13.79
CA GLY A 760 55.38 -11.08 -13.78
C GLY A 760 54.92 -11.57 -12.40
N MET A 761 55.55 -11.09 -11.33
CA MET A 761 55.15 -11.47 -9.97
C MET A 761 53.85 -10.78 -9.54
N LEU A 762 53.59 -9.55 -9.99
CA LEU A 762 52.28 -8.92 -9.76
C LEU A 762 51.17 -9.70 -10.47
N LYS A 763 51.41 -10.10 -11.73
CA LYS A 763 50.49 -10.94 -12.49
C LYS A 763 50.17 -12.25 -11.74
N PHE A 764 51.19 -12.92 -11.19
CA PHE A 764 50.98 -14.12 -10.38
C PHE A 764 50.22 -13.86 -9.08
N ALA A 765 50.47 -12.72 -8.42
CA ALA A 765 49.72 -12.36 -7.21
C ALA A 765 48.24 -12.10 -7.50
N VAL A 766 47.94 -11.40 -8.61
CA VAL A 766 46.55 -11.17 -9.07
C VAL A 766 45.88 -12.49 -9.44
N HIS A 767 46.56 -13.35 -10.19
CA HIS A 767 46.03 -14.68 -10.50
C HIS A 767 45.80 -15.52 -9.24
N PHE A 768 46.70 -15.45 -8.26
CA PHE A 768 46.53 -16.11 -6.97
C PHE A 768 45.28 -15.61 -6.23
N ALA A 769 44.98 -14.32 -6.28
CA ALA A 769 43.73 -13.78 -5.73
C ALA A 769 42.50 -14.35 -6.43
N ASN A 770 42.50 -14.43 -7.77
CA ASN A 770 41.43 -15.07 -8.54
C ASN A 770 41.24 -16.55 -8.17
N LEU A 771 42.33 -17.31 -8.03
CA LEU A 771 42.27 -18.73 -7.59
C LEU A 771 41.75 -18.91 -6.16
N ASN A 772 41.81 -17.86 -5.32
CA ASN A 772 41.20 -17.85 -3.98
C ASN A 772 39.76 -17.29 -4.01
N HIS A 773 39.17 -17.11 -5.19
CA HIS A 773 37.83 -16.57 -5.41
C HIS A 773 37.64 -15.17 -4.81
N VAL A 774 38.67 -14.33 -4.90
CA VAL A 774 38.62 -12.94 -4.43
C VAL A 774 38.32 -12.02 -5.61
N SER A 775 37.26 -11.22 -5.49
CA SER A 775 36.91 -10.22 -6.48
C SER A 775 37.96 -9.11 -6.51
N PHE A 776 38.64 -8.94 -7.64
CA PHE A 776 39.71 -7.96 -7.80
C PHE A 776 39.19 -6.78 -8.63
N VAL A 777 39.07 -5.60 -8.02
CA VAL A 777 38.53 -4.39 -8.67
C VAL A 777 39.66 -3.39 -8.84
N ALA A 778 39.90 -2.92 -10.07
CA ALA A 778 40.99 -2.00 -10.36
C ALA A 778 40.58 -0.80 -11.23
N SER A 779 41.05 0.39 -10.87
CA SER A 779 40.78 1.62 -11.63
C SER A 779 41.51 1.61 -13.00
N SER A 780 40.83 2.02 -14.07
CA SER A 780 41.39 1.97 -15.43
C SER A 780 42.52 3.00 -15.68
N GLY A 781 42.55 4.10 -14.93
CA GLY A 781 43.57 5.17 -15.00
C GLY A 781 43.06 6.50 -15.57
N ASN A 782 43.83 7.58 -15.34
CA ASN A 782 43.44 8.97 -15.65
C ASN A 782 44.47 9.66 -16.58
N LYS A 783 44.02 10.25 -17.71
CA LYS A 783 44.87 11.04 -18.63
C LYS A 783 44.19 12.33 -19.09
N LYS A 784 44.98 13.39 -19.33
CA LYS A 784 44.49 14.75 -19.65
C LYS A 784 44.39 15.08 -21.15
N GLU A 785 44.89 14.23 -22.05
CA GLU A 785 44.93 14.52 -23.50
C GLU A 785 44.09 13.52 -24.31
N TYR A 786 43.37 14.04 -25.31
CA TYR A 786 42.61 13.29 -26.33
C TYR A 786 43.57 12.58 -27.32
N ILE A 787 44.35 11.60 -26.85
CA ILE A 787 45.16 10.77 -27.74
C ILE A 787 44.62 9.34 -27.74
N LEU A 788 44.42 8.84 -28.95
CA LEU A 788 44.01 7.50 -29.33
C LEU A 788 44.77 6.39 -28.55
N HIS A 789 43.97 5.62 -27.79
CA HIS A 789 43.97 4.15 -27.67
C HIS A 789 45.14 3.43 -26.95
N VAL A 790 44.80 2.31 -26.30
CA VAL A 790 45.65 1.17 -25.90
C VAL A 790 46.65 1.28 -24.72
N GLN A 791 46.78 2.38 -23.97
CA GLN A 791 47.72 2.38 -22.83
C GLN A 791 47.27 1.38 -21.74
N GLN A 792 48.01 0.27 -21.63
CA GLN A 792 47.81 -0.74 -20.60
C GLN A 792 48.39 -0.24 -19.28
N LEU A 793 47.52 -0.19 -18.27
CA LEU A 793 47.84 0.18 -16.91
C LEU A 793 47.55 -1.02 -16.00
N TYR A 794 48.58 -1.45 -15.26
CA TYR A 794 48.53 -2.63 -14.42
C TYR A 794 48.30 -2.25 -12.95
N PRO A 795 47.48 -3.00 -12.19
CA PRO A 795 46.95 -4.32 -12.52
C PRO A 795 45.68 -4.34 -13.41
N ALA A 796 45.05 -3.20 -13.66
CA ALA A 796 43.77 -3.10 -14.37
C ALA A 796 43.74 -3.58 -15.84
N SER A 797 44.87 -3.96 -16.41
CA SER A 797 44.99 -4.50 -17.78
C SER A 797 45.57 -5.92 -17.79
N TYR A 798 45.51 -6.63 -16.64
CA TYR A 798 45.65 -8.09 -16.65
C TYR A 798 44.41 -8.74 -17.27
N PHE A 799 44.30 -10.08 -17.20
CA PHE A 799 43.19 -10.77 -17.84
C PHE A 799 41.85 -10.36 -17.23
N ASP A 800 40.87 -10.24 -18.11
CA ASP A 800 39.49 -9.82 -17.84
C ASP A 800 38.88 -10.64 -16.70
N ASP A 801 38.87 -11.96 -16.86
CA ASP A 801 38.38 -12.94 -15.88
C ASP A 801 39.01 -12.85 -14.47
N TRP A 802 40.07 -12.06 -14.29
CA TRP A 802 40.77 -11.91 -13.01
C TRP A 802 40.56 -10.54 -12.40
N VAL A 803 40.23 -9.52 -13.19
CA VAL A 803 40.26 -8.11 -12.78
C VAL A 803 39.10 -7.37 -13.42
N MET A 804 38.14 -6.97 -12.58
CA MET A 804 37.12 -5.98 -12.94
C MET A 804 37.78 -4.60 -13.07
N LYS A 805 38.00 -4.19 -14.31
CA LYS A 805 38.52 -2.89 -14.73
C LYS A 805 37.42 -1.83 -14.76
N VAL A 806 37.61 -0.79 -13.96
CA VAL A 806 36.59 0.25 -13.73
C VAL A 806 37.00 1.59 -14.31
N GLY A 807 36.22 2.08 -15.28
CA GLY A 807 36.31 3.43 -15.81
C GLY A 807 35.47 4.44 -15.01
N ALA A 808 35.72 5.73 -15.20
CA ALA A 808 34.98 6.79 -14.53
C ALA A 808 33.84 7.33 -15.42
N SER A 809 32.70 7.65 -14.82
CA SER A 809 31.59 8.38 -15.45
C SER A 809 31.47 9.82 -14.90
N ASP A 810 30.93 10.71 -15.74
CA ASP A 810 30.71 12.13 -15.45
C ASP A 810 29.28 12.43 -14.95
N THR A 811 28.93 13.72 -14.87
CA THR A 811 27.63 14.24 -14.43
C THR A 811 26.45 13.83 -15.32
N ALA A 812 26.70 13.42 -16.56
CA ALA A 812 25.68 12.90 -17.48
C ALA A 812 25.59 11.37 -17.44
N GLY A 813 26.36 10.74 -16.55
CA GLY A 813 26.39 9.30 -16.36
C GLY A 813 27.09 8.54 -17.48
N VAL A 814 27.87 9.24 -18.31
CA VAL A 814 28.66 8.67 -19.41
C VAL A 814 30.15 8.71 -19.08
N LYS A 815 31.00 8.03 -19.85
CA LYS A 815 32.44 7.97 -19.58
C LYS A 815 33.04 9.37 -19.45
N ALA A 816 33.70 9.65 -18.33
CA ALA A 816 34.40 10.89 -18.09
C ALA A 816 35.59 11.05 -19.05
N GLY A 817 35.84 12.28 -19.50
CA GLY A 817 36.84 12.58 -20.54
C GLY A 817 38.25 12.06 -20.21
N PHE A 818 38.67 12.12 -18.95
CA PHE A 818 40.00 11.67 -18.51
C PHE A 818 40.14 10.14 -18.38
N SER A 819 39.02 9.40 -18.35
CA SER A 819 39.02 7.96 -18.05
C SER A 819 39.66 7.17 -19.19
N VAL A 820 40.68 6.37 -18.86
CA VAL A 820 41.26 5.38 -19.77
C VAL A 820 40.20 4.31 -20.08
N TYR A 821 40.17 3.84 -21.33
CA TYR A 821 39.18 2.90 -21.88
C TYR A 821 39.85 1.91 -22.84
N ALA A 822 39.07 0.95 -23.34
CA ALA A 822 39.52 -0.23 -24.10
C ALA A 822 40.38 -1.20 -23.25
N ASN A 823 40.93 -2.25 -23.89
CA ASN A 823 41.65 -3.37 -23.25
C ASN A 823 40.80 -4.02 -22.15
N SER A 824 39.66 -4.57 -22.57
CA SER A 824 38.65 -5.21 -21.73
C SER A 824 38.23 -4.33 -20.55
N LEU A 825 37.48 -3.27 -20.86
CA LEU A 825 36.89 -2.40 -19.85
C LEU A 825 35.54 -2.99 -19.48
N ASP A 826 35.34 -3.42 -18.24
CA ASP A 826 34.07 -4.06 -17.86
C ASP A 826 32.94 -3.05 -17.77
N PHE A 827 33.13 -1.96 -17.04
CA PHE A 827 32.09 -0.96 -16.84
C PHE A 827 32.66 0.36 -16.33
N ILE A 828 31.80 1.38 -16.34
CA ILE A 828 32.07 2.69 -15.74
C ILE A 828 31.28 2.89 -14.44
N ALA A 829 31.81 3.70 -13.54
CA ALA A 829 31.12 4.14 -12.32
C ALA A 829 31.45 5.61 -12.02
N PRO A 830 30.66 6.31 -11.19
CA PRO A 830 30.84 7.76 -10.97
C PRO A 830 32.23 8.13 -10.48
N GLY A 831 32.84 9.14 -11.11
CA GLY A 831 34.22 9.51 -10.81
C GLY A 831 34.55 10.99 -11.00
N VAL A 832 33.57 11.90 -10.88
CA VAL A 832 33.81 13.35 -10.97
C VAL A 832 33.42 14.08 -9.68
N THR A 833 34.12 15.18 -9.37
CA THR A 833 34.00 15.92 -8.11
C THR A 833 32.60 16.45 -7.83
N GLU A 834 31.80 16.66 -8.86
CA GLU A 834 30.44 17.20 -8.83
C GLU A 834 29.44 16.23 -8.22
N VAL A 835 29.72 14.92 -8.26
CA VAL A 835 28.77 13.88 -7.85
C VAL A 835 29.30 12.95 -6.77
N VAL A 836 30.62 12.88 -6.57
CA VAL A 836 31.25 12.01 -5.57
C VAL A 836 31.75 12.82 -4.37
N LYS A 837 31.10 12.60 -3.22
CA LYS A 837 31.51 13.07 -1.90
C LYS A 837 31.94 11.88 -1.02
N THR A 838 33.00 12.07 -0.25
CA THR A 838 33.61 11.04 0.61
C THR A 838 34.30 11.66 1.84
N LEU A 839 35.10 10.90 2.58
CA LEU A 839 35.73 11.29 3.83
C LEU A 839 37.05 12.05 3.65
N ALA A 840 37.26 13.04 4.51
CA ALA A 840 38.52 13.77 4.61
C ALA A 840 39.52 13.03 5.52
N HIS A 841 40.78 12.96 5.10
CA HIS A 841 41.83 12.29 5.88
C HIS A 841 42.45 13.17 6.98
N ASN A 842 42.41 14.49 6.79
CA ASN A 842 43.07 15.49 7.64
C ASN A 842 42.18 16.00 8.78
N SER A 843 41.02 15.38 8.98
CA SER A 843 40.10 15.60 10.10
C SER A 843 39.62 14.25 10.62
N LEU A 844 39.25 14.18 11.90
CA LEU A 844 38.49 13.04 12.43
C LEU A 844 37.01 13.14 12.05
N ASN A 845 36.54 14.33 11.70
CA ASN A 845 35.17 14.58 11.30
C ASN A 845 35.16 15.57 10.13
N GLY A 846 35.08 15.07 8.91
CA GLY A 846 34.97 15.90 7.72
C GLY A 846 34.78 15.11 6.42
N SER A 847 34.20 15.77 5.44
CA SER A 847 33.95 15.25 4.10
C SER A 847 34.73 16.04 3.04
N VAL A 848 34.95 15.45 1.86
CA VAL A 848 35.65 16.07 0.73
C VAL A 848 35.13 15.51 -0.60
N VAL A 849 35.25 16.27 -1.69
CA VAL A 849 34.97 15.77 -3.04
C VAL A 849 36.09 14.87 -3.55
N PHE A 850 35.77 13.97 -4.47
CA PHE A 850 36.73 13.03 -5.04
C PHE A 850 36.48 12.79 -6.54
N ASP A 851 37.54 12.64 -7.32
CA ASP A 851 37.47 12.39 -8.75
C ASP A 851 38.51 11.37 -9.21
N GLY A 852 38.37 10.95 -10.47
CA GLY A 852 39.21 9.95 -11.10
C GLY A 852 38.55 8.58 -11.15
N THR A 853 39.16 7.68 -11.92
CA THR A 853 38.85 6.24 -11.90
C THR A 853 39.07 5.63 -10.51
N SER A 854 39.89 6.26 -9.67
CA SER A 854 40.05 5.97 -8.25
C SER A 854 38.80 6.21 -7.40
N ALA A 855 37.91 7.11 -7.84
CA ALA A 855 36.59 7.33 -7.23
C ALA A 855 35.55 6.33 -7.78
N ALA A 856 35.73 5.83 -9.00
CA ALA A 856 34.83 4.86 -9.63
C ALA A 856 35.01 3.43 -9.07
N ALA A 857 36.25 2.95 -8.94
CA ALA A 857 36.55 1.61 -8.41
C ALA A 857 35.89 1.27 -7.05
N PRO A 858 35.87 2.18 -6.04
CA PRO A 858 35.19 1.88 -4.77
C PRO A 858 33.67 1.82 -4.89
N HIS A 859 33.05 2.41 -5.92
CA HIS A 859 31.63 2.20 -6.17
C HIS A 859 31.35 0.73 -6.52
N VAL A 860 32.14 0.17 -7.43
CA VAL A 860 32.06 -1.25 -7.83
C VAL A 860 32.35 -2.15 -6.64
N SER A 861 33.44 -1.89 -5.91
CA SER A 861 33.78 -2.67 -4.71
C SER A 861 32.68 -2.63 -3.65
N GLY A 862 32.05 -1.47 -3.46
CA GLY A 862 30.90 -1.31 -2.57
C GLY A 862 29.72 -2.16 -3.00
N VAL A 863 29.31 -2.09 -4.27
CA VAL A 863 28.18 -2.87 -4.79
C VAL A 863 28.46 -4.38 -4.76
N ALA A 864 29.66 -4.80 -5.18
CA ALA A 864 30.11 -6.18 -5.07
C ALA A 864 30.01 -6.70 -3.63
N SER A 865 30.35 -5.86 -2.65
CA SER A 865 30.29 -6.23 -1.24
C SER A 865 28.86 -6.39 -0.72
N LEU A 866 27.91 -5.60 -1.26
CA LEU A 866 26.49 -5.77 -0.99
C LEU A 866 25.93 -7.05 -1.62
N MET A 867 26.36 -7.37 -2.85
CA MET A 867 25.98 -8.61 -3.53
C MET A 867 26.44 -9.84 -2.76
N LEU A 868 27.71 -9.86 -2.34
CA LEU A 868 28.26 -10.90 -1.47
C LEU A 868 27.54 -10.93 -0.12
N SER A 869 27.22 -9.78 0.48
CA SER A 869 26.48 -9.73 1.76
C SER A 869 25.08 -10.32 1.63
N ARG A 870 24.42 -10.13 0.48
CA ARG A 870 23.06 -10.63 0.23
C ARG A 870 23.04 -12.13 -0.06
N HIS A 871 23.97 -12.62 -0.87
CA HIS A 871 23.95 -13.99 -1.40
C HIS A 871 24.84 -14.96 -0.61
N ASN A 872 25.99 -14.50 -0.11
CA ASN A 872 26.94 -15.39 0.56
C ASN A 872 26.56 -15.61 2.01
N THR A 873 26.76 -16.84 2.46
CA THR A 873 26.65 -17.20 3.87
C THR A 873 28.04 -17.40 4.48
N GLN A 874 28.13 -17.24 5.80
CA GLN A 874 29.38 -17.39 6.56
C GLN A 874 29.96 -18.82 6.52
N GLN A 875 29.17 -19.83 6.17
CA GLN A 875 29.55 -21.25 6.27
C GLN A 875 30.11 -21.87 4.98
N GLY A 876 30.62 -21.07 4.03
CA GLY A 876 31.28 -21.59 2.83
C GLY A 876 30.36 -22.43 1.95
N TYR A 877 29.13 -21.95 1.74
CA TYR A 877 28.12 -22.62 0.93
C TYR A 877 28.58 -22.74 -0.53
N ALA A 878 28.26 -23.86 -1.19
CA ALA A 878 28.77 -24.18 -2.53
C ALA A 878 28.36 -23.18 -3.63
N ASN A 879 27.32 -22.36 -3.37
CA ASN A 879 26.81 -21.32 -4.26
C ASN A 879 27.16 -19.90 -3.78
N ASN A 880 28.11 -19.71 -2.86
CA ASN A 880 28.62 -18.37 -2.57
C ASN A 880 29.16 -17.75 -3.87
N LEU A 881 28.77 -16.51 -4.17
CA LEU A 881 29.19 -15.81 -5.39
C LEU A 881 30.71 -15.79 -5.51
N ALA A 882 31.18 -16.19 -6.68
CA ALA A 882 32.55 -16.11 -7.13
C ALA A 882 32.79 -14.80 -7.88
N PRO A 883 34.05 -14.41 -8.13
CA PRO A 883 34.38 -13.19 -8.87
C PRO A 883 33.64 -13.08 -10.21
N GLU A 884 33.56 -14.18 -10.95
CA GLU A 884 32.90 -14.22 -12.26
C GLU A 884 31.40 -13.97 -12.16
N ASP A 885 30.74 -14.37 -11.07
CA ASP A 885 29.31 -14.11 -10.88
C ASP A 885 29.05 -12.63 -10.63
N VAL A 886 29.87 -12.01 -9.78
CA VAL A 886 29.78 -10.59 -9.45
C VAL A 886 29.95 -9.77 -10.72
N GLU A 887 31.00 -10.07 -11.50
CA GLU A 887 31.31 -9.40 -12.76
C GLU A 887 30.18 -9.56 -13.77
N ASN A 888 29.78 -10.79 -14.12
CA ASN A 888 28.75 -11.05 -15.13
C ASN A 888 27.40 -10.41 -14.78
N ILE A 889 27.02 -10.37 -13.50
CA ILE A 889 25.79 -9.71 -13.06
C ILE A 889 25.91 -8.19 -13.19
N LEU A 890 27.03 -7.60 -12.78
CA LEU A 890 27.26 -6.16 -12.91
C LEU A 890 27.28 -5.71 -14.38
N GLU A 891 27.93 -6.47 -15.26
CA GLU A 891 27.97 -6.23 -16.70
C GLU A 891 26.57 -6.33 -17.31
N LYS A 892 25.85 -7.43 -17.04
CA LYS A 892 24.55 -7.70 -17.66
C LYS A 892 23.50 -6.63 -17.35
N TYR A 893 23.54 -6.04 -16.15
CA TYR A 893 22.55 -5.08 -15.68
C TYR A 893 23.07 -3.65 -15.60
N ALA A 894 24.26 -3.39 -16.14
CA ALA A 894 24.75 -2.04 -16.33
C ALA A 894 23.77 -1.22 -17.19
N TYR A 895 23.73 0.08 -16.93
CA TYR A 895 23.04 1.05 -17.75
C TYR A 895 23.92 1.36 -18.97
N ASP A 896 23.61 0.67 -20.06
CA ASP A 896 24.21 0.89 -21.37
C ASP A 896 23.49 2.03 -22.10
N LYS A 897 24.24 3.09 -22.43
CA LYS A 897 23.74 4.28 -23.11
C LYS A 897 24.18 4.35 -24.57
N TYR A 898 25.17 3.54 -24.97
CA TYR A 898 25.78 3.62 -26.29
C TYR A 898 25.25 2.51 -27.18
N THR A 899 26.13 1.75 -27.81
CA THR A 899 25.74 0.63 -28.66
C THR A 899 25.33 -0.54 -27.77
N PRO A 900 24.13 -1.10 -27.92
CA PRO A 900 23.66 -2.21 -27.11
C PRO A 900 24.70 -3.34 -26.97
N GLY A 901 25.13 -3.58 -25.74
CA GLY A 901 26.15 -4.57 -25.39
C GLY A 901 27.52 -3.93 -25.11
N TYR A 902 28.55 -4.76 -25.11
CA TYR A 902 29.90 -4.29 -24.82
C TYR A 902 30.41 -3.29 -25.86
N ASP A 903 30.95 -2.17 -25.39
CA ASP A 903 31.70 -1.21 -26.18
C ASP A 903 33.03 -0.84 -25.51
N ALA A 904 34.07 -0.56 -26.29
CA ALA A 904 35.39 -0.29 -25.73
C ALA A 904 35.47 1.02 -24.91
N PHE A 905 34.50 1.93 -25.06
CA PHE A 905 34.47 3.25 -24.42
C PHE A 905 33.86 3.17 -23.02
N SER A 906 32.73 2.49 -22.84
CA SER A 906 32.03 2.38 -21.56
C SER A 906 32.01 0.98 -20.95
N GLY A 907 32.57 0.00 -21.65
CA GLY A 907 32.42 -1.41 -21.31
C GLY A 907 31.00 -1.85 -21.59
N TRP A 908 30.37 -2.48 -20.61
CA TRP A 908 28.94 -2.80 -20.60
C TRP A 908 28.06 -1.63 -20.12
N GLY A 909 28.64 -0.48 -19.81
CA GLY A 909 27.93 0.73 -19.39
C GLY A 909 28.17 1.10 -17.93
N ARG A 910 27.31 1.96 -17.38
CA ARG A 910 27.42 2.42 -15.98
C ARG A 910 26.78 1.42 -15.03
N ILE A 911 27.46 0.98 -13.98
CA ILE A 911 26.89 0.00 -13.03
C ILE A 911 25.54 0.45 -12.44
N ASN A 912 24.64 -0.50 -12.18
CA ASN A 912 23.34 -0.27 -11.55
C ASN A 912 23.17 -1.22 -10.35
N ALA A 913 23.42 -0.69 -9.15
CA ALA A 913 23.40 -1.43 -7.90
C ALA A 913 22.01 -2.03 -7.61
N GLY A 914 20.94 -1.23 -7.73
CA GLY A 914 19.58 -1.69 -7.45
C GLY A 914 19.16 -2.85 -8.34
N LYS A 915 19.45 -2.78 -9.65
CA LYS A 915 19.17 -3.89 -10.57
C LYS A 915 20.04 -5.12 -10.25
N ALA A 916 21.33 -4.93 -10.04
CA ALA A 916 22.25 -6.04 -9.74
C ALA A 916 21.80 -6.82 -8.48
N LEU A 917 21.45 -6.12 -7.39
CA LEU A 917 20.97 -6.76 -6.16
C LEU A 917 19.60 -7.41 -6.32
N HIS A 918 18.69 -6.75 -7.04
CA HIS A 918 17.37 -7.33 -7.33
C HIS A 918 17.50 -8.68 -8.04
N MET A 919 18.40 -8.77 -9.02
CA MET A 919 18.62 -9.97 -9.82
C MET A 919 19.35 -11.09 -9.08
N ILE A 920 19.74 -10.92 -7.82
CA ILE A 920 20.23 -12.00 -6.94
C ILE A 920 19.37 -12.15 -5.68
N ASN A 921 18.21 -11.49 -5.66
CA ASN A 921 17.36 -11.46 -4.49
C ASN A 921 16.51 -12.72 -4.40
N MET A 922 16.78 -13.54 -3.39
CA MET A 922 15.96 -14.72 -3.09
C MET A 922 14.56 -14.30 -2.58
N PRO A 923 13.51 -15.13 -2.80
CA PRO A 923 13.54 -16.43 -3.46
C PRO A 923 13.50 -16.35 -5.00
N ASN A 924 13.30 -15.16 -5.56
CA ASN A 924 12.98 -14.99 -6.98
C ASN A 924 14.16 -15.34 -7.89
N TYR A 925 15.38 -14.99 -7.49
CA TYR A 925 16.60 -15.24 -8.26
C TYR A 925 17.66 -15.97 -7.44
N GLU A 926 18.42 -16.86 -8.10
CA GLU A 926 19.54 -17.61 -7.50
C GLU A 926 20.70 -17.73 -8.50
N VAL A 927 21.94 -17.65 -8.02
CA VAL A 927 23.13 -18.10 -8.78
C VAL A 927 23.53 -19.49 -8.32
N LYS A 928 23.45 -20.46 -9.23
CA LYS A 928 23.80 -21.85 -8.98
C LYS A 928 25.11 -22.22 -9.64
N HIS A 929 26.04 -22.76 -8.86
CA HIS A 929 27.31 -23.26 -9.38
C HIS A 929 27.18 -24.72 -9.81
N VAL A 930 27.71 -25.04 -10.99
CA VAL A 930 27.84 -26.40 -11.48
C VAL A 930 29.30 -26.69 -11.76
N ALA A 931 29.84 -27.75 -11.17
CA ALA A 931 31.20 -28.21 -11.44
C ALA A 931 31.24 -29.73 -11.58
N SER A 932 32.04 -30.22 -12.53
CA SER A 932 32.23 -31.65 -12.78
C SER A 932 33.69 -31.94 -13.08
N VAL A 933 34.20 -33.07 -12.56
CA VAL A 933 35.52 -33.61 -12.91
C VAL A 933 35.31 -34.81 -13.84
N GLN A 934 35.80 -34.71 -15.07
CA GLN A 934 35.66 -35.77 -16.09
C GLN A 934 36.99 -36.05 -16.78
N SER A 935 37.22 -37.30 -17.19
CA SER A 935 38.40 -37.68 -17.98
C SER A 935 38.33 -37.10 -19.40
N ILE A 936 39.47 -36.66 -19.93
CA ILE A 936 39.57 -36.16 -21.31
C ILE A 936 39.45 -37.34 -22.29
N SER A 937 38.27 -37.51 -22.89
CA SER A 937 37.98 -38.57 -23.86
C SER A 937 37.85 -38.04 -25.29
N ASN A 938 38.48 -38.72 -26.26
CA ASN A 938 38.36 -38.47 -27.70
C ASN A 938 38.61 -37.00 -28.13
N PRO A 939 39.75 -36.38 -27.77
CA PRO A 939 40.07 -35.02 -28.19
C PRO A 939 40.18 -34.95 -29.73
N SER A 940 39.58 -33.92 -30.34
CA SER A 940 39.55 -33.76 -31.79
C SER A 940 40.70 -32.88 -32.27
N LEU A 941 41.50 -33.35 -33.23
CA LEU A 941 42.60 -32.57 -33.81
C LEU A 941 42.02 -31.37 -34.57
N VAL A 942 42.42 -30.17 -34.19
CA VAL A 942 41.99 -28.90 -34.81
C VAL A 942 43.09 -28.34 -35.71
N GLN A 943 44.34 -28.43 -35.26
CA GLN A 943 45.48 -27.91 -36.00
C GLN A 943 46.66 -28.85 -35.83
N GLN A 944 47.30 -29.21 -36.94
CA GLN A 944 48.48 -30.08 -36.94
C GLN A 944 49.74 -29.28 -37.23
N ALA A 945 50.84 -29.64 -36.55
CA ALA A 945 52.18 -29.10 -36.77
C ALA A 945 52.23 -27.55 -36.79
N CYS A 946 51.49 -26.90 -35.90
CA CYS A 946 51.52 -25.45 -35.78
C CYS A 946 52.63 -25.00 -34.83
N THR A 947 53.07 -23.76 -35.02
CA THR A 947 54.04 -23.14 -34.13
C THR A 947 53.33 -22.56 -32.93
N VAL A 948 53.69 -22.98 -31.72
CA VAL A 948 53.21 -22.45 -30.44
C VAL A 948 54.37 -21.91 -29.61
N MET A 949 54.10 -20.88 -28.81
CA MET A 949 55.04 -20.32 -27.84
C MET A 949 54.72 -20.84 -26.45
N VAL A 950 55.66 -21.52 -25.80
CA VAL A 950 55.63 -21.84 -24.38
C VAL A 950 56.25 -20.64 -23.64
N PRO A 951 55.48 -19.87 -22.85
CA PRO A 951 56.00 -18.70 -22.16
C PRO A 951 56.90 -19.10 -20.99
N ASN A 952 57.71 -18.14 -20.52
CA ASN A 952 58.50 -18.28 -19.31
C ASN A 952 57.61 -18.12 -18.07
N ASP A 953 56.85 -19.17 -17.74
CA ASP A 953 55.84 -19.18 -16.70
C ASP A 953 55.99 -20.37 -15.74
N TYR A 954 55.72 -20.16 -14.45
CA TYR A 954 55.94 -21.14 -13.37
C TYR A 954 55.10 -22.41 -13.56
N TYR A 955 53.95 -22.30 -14.22
CA TYR A 955 52.97 -23.37 -14.35
C TYR A 955 53.21 -24.30 -15.55
N MET A 956 54.20 -24.04 -16.41
CA MET A 956 54.50 -24.84 -17.63
C MET A 956 55.31 -26.13 -17.35
N GLN A 957 55.00 -26.83 -16.24
CA GLN A 957 55.81 -27.91 -15.68
C GLN A 957 56.32 -28.94 -16.71
N GLY A 958 57.61 -28.83 -17.05
CA GLY A 958 58.34 -29.84 -17.79
C GLY A 958 58.49 -29.62 -19.30
N VAL A 959 58.16 -28.44 -19.84
CA VAL A 959 58.57 -27.97 -21.18
C VAL A 959 59.27 -26.60 -21.03
N PRO A 960 60.55 -26.44 -21.44
CA PRO A 960 61.26 -25.17 -21.30
C PRO A 960 60.60 -24.02 -22.08
N PRO A 961 60.76 -22.75 -21.67
CA PRO A 961 60.27 -21.62 -22.45
C PRO A 961 60.89 -21.57 -23.85
N GLY A 962 60.07 -21.35 -24.87
CA GLY A 962 60.54 -21.38 -26.25
C GLY A 962 59.43 -21.54 -27.27
N MET A 963 59.82 -21.58 -28.55
CA MET A 963 58.93 -21.83 -29.67
C MET A 963 58.98 -23.32 -30.03
N TYR A 964 57.81 -23.93 -30.17
CA TYR A 964 57.66 -25.35 -30.44
C TYR A 964 56.70 -25.62 -31.60
N ILE A 965 56.86 -26.78 -32.21
CA ILE A 965 55.83 -27.38 -33.08
C ILE A 965 54.92 -28.25 -32.20
N ALA A 966 53.61 -28.03 -32.32
CA ALA A 966 52.60 -28.76 -31.58
C ALA A 966 51.38 -29.10 -32.45
N ASP A 967 50.65 -30.13 -32.02
CA ASP A 967 49.30 -30.43 -32.48
C ASP A 967 48.28 -29.89 -31.44
N VAL A 968 47.26 -29.19 -31.92
CA VAL A 968 46.19 -28.59 -31.09
C VAL A 968 44.95 -29.45 -31.17
N TYR A 969 44.43 -29.86 -30.02
CA TYR A 969 43.22 -30.66 -29.93
C TYR A 969 42.14 -29.94 -29.11
N LYS A 970 40.91 -29.95 -29.62
CA LYS A 970 39.72 -29.49 -28.90
C LYS A 970 39.15 -30.63 -28.06
N VAL A 971 38.83 -30.33 -26.82
CA VAL A 971 38.14 -31.21 -25.87
C VAL A 971 36.75 -30.63 -25.65
N THR A 972 35.72 -31.44 -25.85
CA THR A 972 34.33 -31.07 -25.58
C THR A 972 33.75 -32.00 -24.53
N VAL A 973 33.03 -31.45 -23.57
CA VAL A 973 32.35 -32.20 -22.51
C VAL A 973 30.90 -31.75 -22.38
N THR A 974 30.01 -32.67 -22.01
CA THR A 974 28.65 -32.33 -21.57
C THR A 974 28.55 -32.60 -20.07
N VAL A 975 28.15 -31.58 -19.31
CA VAL A 975 27.97 -31.63 -17.86
C VAL A 975 26.48 -31.50 -17.55
N SER A 976 25.91 -32.50 -16.89
CA SER A 976 24.51 -32.49 -16.48
C SER A 976 24.27 -31.69 -15.19
N HIS A 977 23.09 -31.09 -15.07
CA HIS A 977 22.64 -30.35 -13.88
C HIS A 977 21.14 -30.53 -13.65
N ASN A 978 20.68 -30.17 -12.44
CA ASN A 978 19.27 -30.16 -12.06
C ASN A 978 18.90 -28.77 -11.53
N ILE A 979 17.92 -28.11 -12.12
CA ILE A 979 17.43 -26.77 -11.72
C ILE A 979 16.05 -26.81 -11.05
N GLY A 980 15.48 -27.99 -10.79
CA GLY A 980 14.14 -28.12 -10.22
C GLY A 980 13.08 -27.48 -11.12
N ASN A 981 12.24 -26.62 -10.53
CA ASN A 981 11.20 -25.88 -11.23
C ASN A 981 11.66 -24.48 -11.70
N ALA A 982 12.95 -24.15 -11.55
CA ALA A 982 13.48 -22.86 -11.97
C ALA A 982 13.71 -22.79 -13.49
N SER A 983 13.76 -21.58 -14.01
CA SER A 983 14.13 -21.28 -15.40
C SER A 983 15.53 -20.66 -15.46
N ILE A 984 16.33 -21.02 -16.45
CA ILE A 984 17.66 -20.41 -16.66
C ILE A 984 17.48 -19.06 -17.34
N PHE A 985 17.87 -17.99 -16.66
CA PHE A 985 17.88 -16.63 -17.17
C PHE A 985 19.19 -16.31 -17.92
N ASN A 986 20.33 -16.74 -17.37
CA ASN A 986 21.65 -16.57 -17.98
C ASN A 986 22.63 -17.65 -17.50
N ALA A 987 23.77 -17.80 -18.17
CA ALA A 987 24.83 -18.73 -17.77
C ALA A 987 26.21 -18.25 -18.25
N TRP A 988 27.25 -18.49 -17.46
CA TRP A 988 28.64 -18.11 -17.76
C TRP A 988 29.64 -19.12 -17.21
N VAL A 989 30.86 -19.14 -17.76
CA VAL A 989 31.93 -20.03 -17.34
C VAL A 989 32.56 -19.58 -16.01
N ARG A 990 33.14 -20.53 -15.27
CA ARG A 990 33.92 -20.25 -14.06
C ARG A 990 35.36 -20.70 -14.25
N ASN A 991 36.17 -19.82 -14.82
CA ASN A 991 37.57 -20.08 -15.13
C ASN A 991 38.42 -20.27 -13.86
N SER A 992 38.12 -19.55 -12.77
CA SER A 992 38.74 -19.74 -11.45
C SER A 992 38.56 -21.15 -10.88
N SER A 993 37.55 -21.88 -11.37
CA SER A 993 37.17 -23.23 -10.93
C SER A 993 37.40 -24.32 -11.97
N SER A 994 38.00 -24.01 -13.11
CA SER A 994 38.25 -24.95 -14.23
C SER A 994 39.74 -25.27 -14.39
N SER A 995 40.11 -26.21 -15.26
CA SER A 995 41.51 -26.70 -15.35
C SER A 995 42.08 -26.91 -16.75
N LEU A 996 41.50 -26.33 -17.80
CA LEU A 996 41.94 -26.47 -19.20
C LEU A 996 42.08 -25.10 -19.87
N TRP A 997 42.84 -25.05 -20.96
CA TRP A 997 43.27 -23.80 -21.58
C TRP A 997 42.46 -23.47 -22.84
N ALA A 998 42.43 -22.19 -23.21
CA ALA A 998 41.88 -21.72 -24.48
C ALA A 998 42.81 -22.01 -25.65
N ASN A 999 42.27 -21.89 -26.86
CA ASN A 999 43.04 -22.02 -28.10
C ASN A 999 43.89 -20.77 -28.36
N SER A 1000 45.17 -20.84 -28.00
CA SER A 1000 46.14 -19.78 -28.26
C SER A 1000 47.43 -20.30 -28.89
N ILE A 1001 48.03 -19.46 -29.74
CA ILE A 1001 49.39 -19.65 -30.26
C ILE A 1001 50.42 -19.37 -29.16
N ILE A 1002 50.14 -18.43 -28.28
CA ILE A 1002 50.94 -18.18 -27.07
C ILE A 1002 50.27 -18.96 -25.95
N LEU A 1003 50.81 -20.13 -25.62
CA LEU A 1003 50.19 -21.03 -24.66
C LEU A 1003 50.00 -20.30 -23.34
N ASN A 1004 48.74 -20.24 -22.91
CA ASN A 1004 48.36 -19.55 -21.69
C ASN A 1004 48.17 -20.59 -20.61
N PRO A 1005 48.99 -20.64 -19.55
CA PRO A 1005 48.90 -21.70 -18.55
C PRO A 1005 47.68 -21.60 -17.63
N TRP A 1006 46.79 -20.64 -17.89
CA TRP A 1006 45.62 -20.32 -17.08
C TRP A 1006 44.38 -20.97 -17.65
N SER A 1007 43.45 -21.31 -16.76
CA SER A 1007 42.19 -21.91 -17.15
C SER A 1007 41.35 -20.92 -17.95
N ASP A 1008 40.89 -21.35 -19.12
CA ASP A 1008 40.06 -20.57 -20.03
C ASP A 1008 39.24 -21.56 -20.86
N ILE A 1009 37.97 -21.71 -20.45
CA ILE A 1009 37.03 -22.64 -21.07
C ILE A 1009 35.88 -21.87 -21.71
N THR A 1010 35.19 -22.51 -22.66
CA THR A 1010 34.05 -21.92 -23.36
C THR A 1010 32.76 -22.67 -23.03
N LEU A 1011 31.69 -21.93 -22.74
CA LEU A 1011 30.32 -22.46 -22.65
C LEU A 1011 29.70 -22.43 -24.06
N GLU A 1012 29.59 -23.59 -24.70
CA GLU A 1012 29.15 -23.71 -26.10
C GLU A 1012 27.62 -23.69 -26.23
N SER A 1013 26.92 -24.33 -25.28
CA SER A 1013 25.46 -24.35 -25.20
C SER A 1013 25.00 -24.81 -23.83
N TYR A 1014 23.77 -24.47 -23.47
CA TYR A 1014 23.12 -24.97 -22.25
C TYR A 1014 21.61 -25.11 -22.44
N ASN A 1015 21.00 -25.95 -21.62
CA ASN A 1015 19.55 -26.15 -21.51
C ASN A 1015 19.20 -26.49 -20.06
N ASN A 1016 17.94 -26.85 -19.77
CA ASN A 1016 17.47 -27.08 -18.41
C ASN A 1016 18.10 -28.29 -17.68
N SER A 1017 18.80 -29.19 -18.39
CA SER A 1017 19.37 -30.41 -17.82
C SER A 1017 20.87 -30.58 -18.03
N SER A 1018 21.51 -29.77 -18.88
CA SER A 1018 22.93 -29.89 -19.18
C SER A 1018 23.53 -28.65 -19.85
N ALA A 1019 24.85 -28.54 -19.77
CA ALA A 1019 25.66 -27.60 -20.53
C ALA A 1019 26.79 -28.33 -21.28
N THR A 1020 27.11 -27.87 -22.48
CA THR A 1020 28.26 -28.32 -23.25
C THR A 1020 29.37 -27.28 -23.15
N LEU A 1021 30.55 -27.71 -22.73
CA LEU A 1021 31.73 -26.86 -22.59
C LEU A 1021 32.86 -27.37 -23.48
N SER A 1022 33.76 -26.47 -23.87
CA SER A 1022 34.95 -26.83 -24.62
C SER A 1022 36.20 -26.12 -24.14
N ALA A 1023 37.35 -26.74 -24.40
CA ALA A 1023 38.69 -26.23 -24.12
C ALA A 1023 39.71 -26.94 -25.01
N TYR A 1024 41.02 -26.69 -24.80
CA TYR A 1024 42.08 -27.20 -25.67
C TYR A 1024 43.22 -27.85 -24.90
N ILE A 1025 43.83 -28.85 -25.53
CA ILE A 1025 45.09 -29.47 -25.11
C ILE A 1025 46.07 -29.50 -26.29
N TYR A 1026 47.35 -29.52 -25.96
CA TYR A 1026 48.44 -29.36 -26.92
C TYR A 1026 49.39 -30.53 -26.80
N PHE A 1027 49.70 -31.18 -27.92
CA PHE A 1027 50.78 -32.16 -27.99
C PHE A 1027 52.01 -31.52 -28.61
N VAL A 1028 52.93 -31.11 -27.75
CA VAL A 1028 54.22 -30.53 -28.15
C VAL A 1028 55.15 -31.68 -28.53
N TRP A 1029 56.00 -31.49 -29.54
CA TRP A 1029 57.01 -32.51 -29.91
C TRP A 1029 58.39 -32.00 -30.35
N TRP A 1030 58.56 -30.79 -30.88
CA TRP A 1030 59.83 -30.28 -31.42
C TRP A 1030 60.01 -28.84 -31.01
N ASP A 1031 61.22 -28.43 -30.63
CA ASP A 1031 61.55 -27.01 -30.70
C ASP A 1031 61.65 -26.57 -32.18
N VAL A 1032 61.36 -25.29 -32.48
CA VAL A 1032 61.38 -24.79 -33.87
C VAL A 1032 62.75 -24.86 -34.55
N LEU A 1033 63.82 -24.96 -33.77
CA LEU A 1033 65.18 -25.14 -34.28
C LEU A 1033 65.50 -26.59 -34.63
N GLN A 1034 64.57 -27.52 -34.36
CA GLN A 1034 64.71 -28.95 -34.52
C GLN A 1034 65.97 -29.52 -33.86
N GLN A 1035 66.31 -28.99 -32.69
CA GLN A 1035 67.46 -29.44 -31.88
C GLN A 1035 67.04 -30.42 -30.79
N ASN A 1036 65.83 -30.29 -30.25
CA ASN A 1036 65.35 -31.12 -29.16
C ASN A 1036 63.91 -31.60 -29.40
N PHE A 1037 63.64 -32.86 -29.04
CA PHE A 1037 62.35 -33.52 -29.18
C PHE A 1037 61.68 -33.66 -27.80
N TYR A 1038 60.48 -33.10 -27.65
CA TYR A 1038 59.75 -32.98 -26.40
C TYR A 1038 58.33 -33.53 -26.54
N LEU A 1039 58.12 -34.84 -26.52
CA LEU A 1039 56.79 -35.47 -26.60
C LEU A 1039 55.95 -35.25 -25.33
N LYS A 1040 55.23 -34.12 -25.22
CA LYS A 1040 54.46 -33.80 -24.02
C LYS A 1040 53.11 -33.17 -24.32
N TRP A 1041 52.11 -33.59 -23.52
CA TRP A 1041 50.79 -32.98 -23.49
C TRP A 1041 50.73 -31.83 -22.49
N LEU A 1042 50.05 -30.73 -22.86
CA LEU A 1042 49.81 -29.57 -22.01
C LEU A 1042 48.35 -29.11 -22.12
N PRO A 1043 47.68 -28.68 -21.03
CA PRO A 1043 48.08 -28.88 -19.63
C PRO A 1043 47.95 -30.34 -19.15
N LYS A 1044 47.18 -31.16 -19.88
CA LYS A 1044 46.76 -32.50 -19.45
C LYS A 1044 46.85 -33.49 -20.60
N THR A 1045 47.14 -34.75 -20.27
CA THR A 1045 47.20 -35.86 -21.21
C THR A 1045 45.80 -36.38 -21.51
N PRO A 1046 45.49 -36.82 -22.75
CA PRO A 1046 44.27 -37.58 -23.00
C PRO A 1046 44.11 -38.73 -22.01
N GLY A 1047 42.95 -38.83 -21.35
CA GLY A 1047 42.68 -39.75 -20.24
C GLY A 1047 42.77 -39.12 -18.85
N ASP A 1048 43.52 -38.02 -18.67
CA ASP A 1048 43.61 -37.32 -17.38
C ASP A 1048 42.27 -36.67 -17.01
N ALA A 1049 42.01 -36.53 -15.70
CA ALA A 1049 40.85 -35.82 -15.18
C ALA A 1049 41.00 -34.30 -15.34
N ALA A 1050 39.97 -33.65 -15.89
CA ALA A 1050 39.83 -32.20 -16.02
C ALA A 1050 38.58 -31.71 -15.26
N LYS A 1051 38.70 -30.55 -14.61
CA LYS A 1051 37.60 -29.87 -13.92
C LYS A 1051 36.97 -28.84 -14.84
N TRP A 1052 35.64 -28.87 -14.92
CA TRP A 1052 34.80 -28.00 -15.73
C TRP A 1052 33.78 -27.33 -14.82
N ALA A 1053 33.70 -26.00 -14.82
CA ALA A 1053 32.80 -25.26 -13.95
C ALA A 1053 32.13 -24.10 -14.67
N TYR A 1054 30.86 -23.85 -14.35
CA TYR A 1054 30.05 -22.75 -14.85
C TYR A 1054 28.97 -22.38 -13.82
N SER A 1055 28.37 -21.21 -14.00
CA SER A 1055 27.25 -20.72 -13.20
C SER A 1055 25.99 -20.65 -14.04
N LEU A 1056 24.86 -20.90 -13.38
CA LEU A 1056 23.52 -20.68 -13.91
C LEU A 1056 22.85 -19.59 -13.07
N HIS A 1057 22.34 -18.57 -13.72
CA HIS A 1057 21.47 -17.57 -13.11
C HIS A 1057 20.02 -18.00 -13.32
N LEU A 1058 19.33 -18.31 -12.23
CA LEU A 1058 18.02 -18.95 -12.21
C LEU A 1058 16.93 -17.98 -11.76
N SER A 1059 15.72 -18.15 -12.32
CA SER A 1059 14.48 -17.50 -11.86
C SER A 1059 13.48 -18.55 -11.35
N HIS A 1060 12.88 -18.29 -10.19
CA HIS A 1060 11.82 -19.10 -9.59
C HIS A 1060 10.42 -18.52 -9.82
N VAL A 1061 10.34 -17.37 -10.47
CA VAL A 1061 9.07 -16.72 -10.84
C VAL A 1061 8.64 -17.27 -12.20
N PRO A 1062 7.35 -17.61 -12.42
CA PRO A 1062 6.85 -17.89 -13.77
C PRO A 1062 7.24 -16.73 -14.68
N GLN A 1063 7.99 -17.01 -15.76
CA GLN A 1063 8.39 -16.00 -16.75
C GLN A 1063 7.14 -15.49 -17.50
N GLY A 1064 6.36 -14.63 -16.85
CA GLY A 1064 5.58 -13.60 -17.50
C GLY A 1064 6.38 -12.32 -17.31
N GLU A 1065 7.23 -11.97 -18.27
CA GLU A 1065 7.91 -10.68 -18.24
C GLU A 1065 6.87 -9.56 -18.23
N GLU A 1066 7.10 -8.58 -17.35
CA GLU A 1066 6.37 -7.32 -17.30
C GLU A 1066 6.39 -6.65 -18.69
N ASP A 1067 5.23 -6.61 -19.33
CA ASP A 1067 4.95 -5.64 -20.39
C ASP A 1067 5.10 -4.23 -19.80
N LYS A 1068 6.14 -3.49 -20.21
CA LYS A 1068 6.09 -2.02 -20.12
C LYS A 1068 5.10 -1.51 -21.16
N GLU A 1069 3.82 -1.55 -20.81
CA GLU A 1069 2.70 -1.05 -21.62
C GLU A 1069 2.73 0.46 -21.92
N SER A 1070 3.67 1.23 -21.36
CA SER A 1070 3.74 2.67 -21.55
C SER A 1070 4.89 3.15 -22.45
N ASP A 1071 5.45 2.30 -23.32
CA ASP A 1071 6.45 2.77 -24.28
C ASP A 1071 5.79 3.46 -25.48
N ASN A 1072 5.46 4.75 -25.30
CA ASN A 1072 4.83 5.61 -26.31
C ASN A 1072 5.70 5.83 -27.57
N ARG A 1073 6.91 5.27 -27.65
CA ARG A 1073 7.82 5.39 -28.81
C ARG A 1073 7.47 4.47 -29.97
N ILE A 1074 6.57 3.50 -29.80
CA ILE A 1074 6.03 2.67 -30.88
C ILE A 1074 4.51 2.46 -30.73
N SER A 1075 3.79 2.70 -31.82
CA SER A 1075 2.36 2.46 -31.97
C SER A 1075 2.16 1.39 -33.05
N VAL A 1076 1.35 0.36 -32.74
CA VAL A 1076 0.97 -0.67 -33.72
C VAL A 1076 -0.55 -0.75 -33.79
N PHE A 1077 -1.12 -0.50 -34.97
CA PHE A 1077 -2.57 -0.41 -35.12
C PHE A 1077 -3.04 -0.81 -36.54
N PRO A 1078 -4.25 -1.38 -36.69
CA PRO A 1078 -5.08 -1.89 -35.60
C PRO A 1078 -4.41 -3.12 -34.96
N ASN A 1079 -4.60 -3.32 -33.66
CA ASN A 1079 -4.20 -4.53 -32.96
C ASN A 1079 -5.29 -4.82 -31.91
N PRO A 1080 -6.24 -5.73 -32.19
CA PRO A 1080 -6.19 -6.79 -33.20
C PRO A 1080 -6.28 -6.34 -34.68
N ALA A 1081 -5.65 -7.08 -35.59
CA ALA A 1081 -5.66 -6.84 -37.04
C ALA A 1081 -6.20 -8.02 -37.85
N ASN A 1082 -6.92 -7.71 -38.94
CA ASN A 1082 -7.45 -8.71 -39.87
C ASN A 1082 -6.53 -8.98 -41.07
N THR A 1083 -5.92 -7.94 -41.65
CA THR A 1083 -5.16 -8.07 -42.90
C THR A 1083 -3.84 -7.31 -42.88
N VAL A 1084 -3.77 -6.15 -42.21
CA VAL A 1084 -2.57 -5.33 -42.16
C VAL A 1084 -2.30 -4.78 -40.77
N LEU A 1085 -1.03 -4.59 -40.45
CA LEU A 1085 -0.55 -3.90 -39.25
C LEU A 1085 0.21 -2.64 -39.66
N ASN A 1086 -0.25 -1.48 -39.21
CA ASN A 1086 0.52 -0.24 -39.30
C ASN A 1086 1.41 -0.14 -38.08
N ILE A 1087 2.69 0.10 -38.31
CA ILE A 1087 3.73 0.23 -37.31
C ILE A 1087 4.24 1.65 -37.42
N GLN A 1088 4.16 2.42 -36.34
CA GLN A 1088 4.60 3.80 -36.28
C GLN A 1088 5.57 3.98 -35.11
N LEU A 1089 6.78 4.44 -35.40
CA LEU A 1089 7.76 4.84 -34.41
C LEU A 1089 7.57 6.34 -34.11
N ASN A 1090 7.25 6.67 -32.87
CA ASN A 1090 7.02 8.04 -32.40
C ASN A 1090 8.36 8.63 -31.93
N GLY A 1091 9.06 9.31 -32.85
CA GLY A 1091 10.36 9.94 -32.62
C GLY A 1091 11.21 10.00 -33.89
N THR A 1092 12.32 10.74 -33.88
CA THR A 1092 13.25 10.81 -35.02
C THR A 1092 14.26 9.66 -34.91
N THR A 1093 14.10 8.59 -35.71
CA THR A 1093 15.07 7.47 -35.74
C THR A 1093 15.80 7.45 -37.08
N SER A 1094 17.13 7.47 -37.04
CA SER A 1094 18.01 7.36 -38.21
C SER A 1094 18.09 5.90 -38.68
N GLY A 1095 18.52 5.66 -39.92
CA GLY A 1095 18.94 4.30 -40.31
C GLY A 1095 17.83 3.33 -40.74
N SER A 1096 18.22 2.08 -40.99
CA SER A 1096 17.34 0.98 -41.43
C SER A 1096 16.72 0.28 -40.24
N LYS A 1097 15.40 0.08 -40.26
CA LYS A 1097 14.63 -0.63 -39.24
C LYS A 1097 14.30 -2.02 -39.75
N GLN A 1098 14.50 -3.03 -38.92
CA GLN A 1098 14.10 -4.40 -39.19
C GLN A 1098 12.86 -4.73 -38.38
N ILE A 1099 11.81 -5.18 -39.06
CA ILE A 1099 10.55 -5.60 -38.46
C ILE A 1099 10.47 -7.11 -38.61
N GLU A 1100 10.34 -7.85 -37.51
CA GLU A 1100 10.18 -9.30 -37.47
C GLU A 1100 8.83 -9.60 -36.82
N LEU A 1101 8.02 -10.45 -37.44
CA LEU A 1101 6.82 -11.02 -36.83
C LEU A 1101 7.05 -12.51 -36.63
N SER A 1102 6.83 -13.01 -35.42
CA SER A 1102 7.10 -14.40 -35.04
C SER A 1102 5.91 -15.06 -34.34
N SER A 1103 5.83 -16.38 -34.35
CA SER A 1103 4.86 -17.12 -33.54
C SER A 1103 5.21 -17.06 -32.05
N LEU A 1104 4.28 -17.47 -31.17
CA LEU A 1104 4.54 -17.56 -29.72
C LEU A 1104 5.69 -18.49 -29.36
N GLU A 1105 5.99 -19.48 -30.19
CA GLU A 1105 7.13 -20.40 -30.03
C GLU A 1105 8.45 -19.82 -30.60
N GLY A 1106 8.47 -18.55 -31.01
CA GLY A 1106 9.67 -17.85 -31.49
C GLY A 1106 10.03 -18.09 -32.96
N LYS A 1107 9.19 -18.77 -33.74
CA LYS A 1107 9.43 -18.97 -35.18
C LYS A 1107 9.15 -17.68 -35.94
N ILE A 1108 10.15 -17.11 -36.62
CA ILE A 1108 9.96 -15.93 -37.48
C ILE A 1108 9.09 -16.31 -38.69
N LEU A 1109 8.02 -15.54 -38.91
CA LEU A 1109 7.02 -15.74 -39.96
C LEU A 1109 7.15 -14.69 -41.06
N LEU A 1110 7.45 -13.44 -40.69
CA LEU A 1110 7.65 -12.34 -41.61
C LEU A 1110 8.83 -11.48 -41.15
N THR A 1111 9.59 -10.98 -42.13
CA THR A 1111 10.63 -9.97 -41.91
C THR A 1111 10.50 -8.87 -42.96
N ALA A 1112 10.47 -7.62 -42.52
CA ALA A 1112 10.44 -6.44 -43.37
C ALA A 1112 11.54 -5.45 -42.97
N PHE A 1113 11.97 -4.62 -43.91
CA PHE A 1113 12.94 -3.56 -43.66
C PHE A 1113 12.39 -2.22 -44.15
N THR A 1114 12.55 -1.17 -43.36
CA THR A 1114 12.12 0.18 -43.74
C THR A 1114 13.14 1.22 -43.29
N LYS A 1115 13.27 2.32 -44.01
CA LYS A 1115 13.97 3.53 -43.53
C LYS A 1115 13.03 4.56 -42.94
N GLU A 1116 11.73 4.40 -43.18
CA GLU A 1116 10.69 5.28 -42.69
C GLU A 1116 10.33 4.94 -41.23
N ASN A 1117 9.86 5.95 -40.48
CA ASN A 1117 9.29 5.75 -39.13
C ASN A 1117 7.92 5.07 -39.16
N THR A 1118 7.35 4.88 -40.34
CA THR A 1118 6.08 4.17 -40.54
C THR A 1118 6.29 2.98 -41.46
N SER A 1119 5.65 1.86 -41.15
CA SER A 1119 5.64 0.66 -41.99
C SER A 1119 4.28 -0.01 -41.95
N VAL A 1120 3.93 -0.70 -43.02
CA VAL A 1120 2.72 -1.52 -43.10
C VAL A 1120 3.14 -2.95 -43.36
N LEU A 1121 2.71 -3.86 -42.50
CA LEU A 1121 2.96 -5.29 -42.63
C LEU A 1121 1.68 -6.01 -43.03
N ASP A 1122 1.70 -6.73 -44.16
CA ASP A 1122 0.60 -7.60 -44.58
C ASP A 1122 0.66 -8.92 -43.80
N ILE A 1123 -0.45 -9.24 -43.14
CA ILE A 1123 -0.63 -10.44 -42.31
C ILE A 1123 -1.86 -11.24 -42.73
N ALA A 1124 -2.44 -11.00 -43.91
CA ALA A 1124 -3.67 -11.64 -44.35
C ALA A 1124 -3.58 -13.18 -44.38
N ASP A 1125 -2.42 -13.72 -44.75
CA ASP A 1125 -2.17 -15.15 -44.89
C ASP A 1125 -1.79 -15.85 -43.57
N LEU A 1126 -1.68 -15.11 -42.45
CA LEU A 1126 -1.41 -15.68 -41.14
C LEU A 1126 -2.68 -16.29 -40.55
N ALA A 1127 -2.54 -17.45 -39.90
CA ALA A 1127 -3.63 -18.07 -39.16
C ALA A 1127 -4.10 -17.15 -38.01
N LYS A 1128 -5.38 -17.25 -37.62
CA LYS A 1128 -5.90 -16.54 -36.44
C LYS A 1128 -5.11 -16.96 -35.21
N GLY A 1129 -4.61 -16.01 -34.42
CA GLY A 1129 -3.74 -16.33 -33.29
C GLY A 1129 -2.90 -15.15 -32.81
N LEU A 1130 -2.09 -15.41 -31.78
CA LEU A 1130 -1.15 -14.43 -31.23
C LEU A 1130 0.20 -14.54 -31.93
N TYR A 1131 0.80 -13.39 -32.20
CA TYR A 1131 2.13 -13.25 -32.80
C TYR A 1131 2.93 -12.22 -32.01
N VAL A 1132 4.25 -12.26 -32.16
CA VAL A 1132 5.17 -11.30 -31.54
C VAL A 1132 5.81 -10.47 -32.65
N LEU A 1133 5.52 -9.17 -32.65
CA LEU A 1133 6.17 -8.19 -33.50
C LEU A 1133 7.38 -7.61 -32.78
N LYS A 1134 8.53 -7.67 -33.44
CA LYS A 1134 9.79 -7.11 -32.98
C LYS A 1134 10.28 -6.08 -34.00
N VAL A 1135 10.43 -4.83 -33.61
CA VAL A 1135 10.96 -3.76 -34.44
C VAL A 1135 12.32 -3.35 -33.91
N LYS A 1136 13.38 -3.70 -34.63
CA LYS A 1136 14.76 -3.32 -34.33
C LYS A 1136 15.10 -2.05 -35.11
N THR A 1137 15.49 -1.00 -34.42
CA THR A 1137 16.14 0.18 -34.99
C THR A 1137 17.65 0.08 -34.73
N GLU A 1138 18.43 1.09 -35.14
CA GLU A 1138 19.86 1.15 -34.80
C GLU A 1138 20.08 1.33 -33.28
N ASP A 1139 19.14 1.99 -32.60
CA ASP A 1139 19.29 2.42 -31.20
C ASP A 1139 18.43 1.62 -30.19
N ASP A 1140 17.40 0.90 -30.67
CA ASP A 1140 16.39 0.29 -29.80
C ASP A 1140 15.78 -0.97 -30.42
N THR A 1141 15.18 -1.82 -29.57
CA THR A 1141 14.35 -2.94 -30.01
C THR A 1141 13.01 -2.89 -29.30
N PHE A 1142 11.95 -2.75 -30.09
CA PHE A 1142 10.59 -2.74 -29.58
C PHE A 1142 9.93 -4.10 -29.77
N VAL A 1143 9.21 -4.58 -28.76
CA VAL A 1143 8.41 -5.80 -28.85
C VAL A 1143 6.94 -5.47 -28.58
N ARG A 1144 6.05 -6.01 -29.40
CA ARG A 1144 4.59 -5.86 -29.29
C ARG A 1144 3.91 -7.18 -29.57
N LYS A 1145 2.96 -7.58 -28.72
CA LYS A 1145 2.04 -8.68 -29.01
C LYS A 1145 1.06 -8.24 -30.09
N ILE A 1146 0.85 -9.08 -31.08
CA ILE A 1146 -0.04 -8.86 -32.21
C ILE A 1146 -1.12 -9.92 -32.21
N ILE A 1147 -2.37 -9.50 -32.32
CA ILE A 1147 -3.53 -10.40 -32.43
C ILE A 1147 -4.00 -10.39 -33.88
N LYS A 1148 -3.90 -11.54 -34.57
CA LYS A 1148 -4.52 -11.78 -35.88
C LYS A 1148 -5.91 -12.36 -35.67
N GLN A 1149 -6.92 -11.66 -36.16
CA GLN A 1149 -8.33 -12.09 -36.12
C GLN A 1149 -8.76 -12.92 -37.32
#